data_AF-A0A1F3PWD8-F1
#
_entry.id   AF-A0A1F3PWD8-F1
#
_cell.length_a   1.000
_cell.length_b   1.000
_cell.length_c   1.000
_cell.angle_alpha   90.00
_cell.angle_beta   90.00
_cell.angle_gamma   90.00
#
_symmetry.space_group_name_H-M   'P 1'
#
loop_
_entity.id
_entity.type
_entity.pdbx_description
1 polymer ?
#
loop_
_entity_poly.entity_id
_entity_poly.type
_entity_poly.pdbx_seq_one_letter_code
_entity_poly.pdbx_strand_id
1 'polypeptide(L)'
;MNYIQNENLKLAYDFVQFTGLNIFLTGKAGTGKTTFLKSLRSNLFKRMIVVAPTGVAAINAGGVTIHSFFQLPFGPFISTEFAKSKRTFEDENSAEKFYANKFNREKIKIIKSLDLLIIDEISMVRADLLDAIDDVLRRYKNRNLPFGGVQLLMIGDLHQLAPVVRDEDHMILKDYYDSYFFFGSRALQKTSFISIELTHIFRQSDEHFINLLNNIRDKKNLDETIAELNKRYIPGFNPEEKDGFITLTTHNSQSQTINERKLKDLKGKSKKFTATTKGEFPDYSFPTEKELELKINAQVMFVKNDLSPEKLFFNGKIGTITGFEDDKILVKCKDDDSEIQVEIAEWNNIRYEINDDTKEIKEEVIGSFFQYPLKLAWAITIHKSQGLTFEKAIIDAKDAFAFGQVYVALSRCKTLDGLVLSSPVGQSGIKSDFSVSEFNSQMEKNRPDDGLLQKARREFEQLLIIDLFDYESIKRRFGYFLKVFKENESAVDLLSSLDYSDIFNSFRSEIYDVSVKFHKQLKEMVNAASEPERDLKLQDRIKSGASYFYEKTGAILWEDISVARVDSDNKAIQKTLNDALVKIKEELYPKMACLEHCKGGFSTKKYLEIKAKASINEMGAKKPEKIKKEVKTDLTKHPILYNLLRDWRAVKSEELNLPRYAIMHQNTLAGVLEFLPVEIDHLKPLRGFGKQTIEKFGAEIVSIVKKYVDENHVDISVIDRKLRSKKKEKTLKVDSKAVSMELYKSGKSIQQIAAERGFTASTIETHLAHFVGTGELMAELFVDKEKISKASEYFLKEKNFSLSPAIENLGPDYTYSQLRIIIKHLQFKGLISLIEQKE
;
A
#
# COMPACT_ATOMS: atom_id res chain seq x y z
N MET A 1 17.66 33.79 -5.19
CA MET A 1 17.46 34.06 -6.63
C MET A 1 15.96 34.20 -6.87
N ASN A 2 15.51 35.32 -7.41
CA ASN A 2 14.09 35.56 -7.73
C ASN A 2 13.66 34.68 -8.90
N TYR A 3 12.63 33.84 -8.72
CA TYR A 3 12.04 32.94 -9.72
C TYR A 3 11.37 33.66 -10.91
N ILE A 4 11.54 34.99 -11.02
CA ILE A 4 10.75 35.87 -11.87
C ILE A 4 11.15 35.79 -13.36
N GLN A 5 12.28 35.15 -13.72
CA GLN A 5 12.79 35.17 -15.10
C GLN A 5 12.57 33.88 -15.94
N ASN A 6 11.94 32.82 -15.44
CA ASN A 6 11.67 31.62 -16.26
C ASN A 6 10.21 31.17 -16.14
N GLU A 7 9.43 31.47 -17.18
CA GLU A 7 7.99 31.19 -17.27
C GLU A 7 7.69 29.69 -17.13
N ASN A 8 8.48 28.80 -17.73
CA ASN A 8 8.25 27.35 -17.64
C ASN A 8 8.49 26.80 -16.22
N LEU A 9 9.46 27.35 -15.49
CA LEU A 9 9.68 26.97 -14.08
C LEU A 9 8.55 27.45 -13.18
N LYS A 10 8.03 28.66 -13.44
CA LYS A 10 6.86 29.19 -12.73
C LYS A 10 5.62 28.35 -13.03
N LEU A 11 5.38 28.04 -14.31
CA LEU A 11 4.27 27.19 -14.74
C LEU A 11 4.34 25.82 -14.06
N ALA A 12 5.51 25.18 -14.06
CA ALA A 12 5.72 23.91 -13.37
C ALA A 12 5.44 24.01 -11.86
N TYR A 13 5.94 25.08 -11.21
CA TYR A 13 5.67 25.33 -9.80
C TYR A 13 4.16 25.46 -9.52
N ASP A 14 3.44 26.22 -10.33
CA ASP A 14 2.01 26.47 -10.15
C ASP A 14 1.18 25.20 -10.40
N PHE A 15 1.53 24.37 -11.39
CA PHE A 15 0.90 23.06 -11.57
C PHE A 15 1.15 22.13 -10.38
N VAL A 16 2.38 22.07 -9.88
CA VAL A 16 2.73 21.25 -8.70
C VAL A 16 1.93 21.74 -7.48
N GLN A 17 1.83 23.04 -7.27
CA GLN A 17 1.21 23.59 -6.08
C GLN A 17 -0.32 23.53 -6.10
N PHE A 18 -0.95 23.93 -7.21
CA PHE A 18 -2.38 24.24 -7.26
C PHE A 18 -3.26 23.19 -7.96
N THR A 19 -2.70 22.11 -8.49
CA THR A 19 -3.46 21.10 -9.24
C THR A 19 -3.26 19.68 -8.70
N GLY A 20 -4.09 18.73 -9.12
CA GLY A 20 -3.90 17.30 -8.85
C GLY A 20 -3.28 16.54 -10.02
N LEU A 21 -2.85 17.22 -11.09
CA LEU A 21 -2.34 16.57 -12.29
C LEU A 21 -0.92 16.07 -12.09
N ASN A 22 -0.63 14.89 -12.62
CA ASN A 22 0.73 14.39 -12.69
C ASN A 22 1.55 15.24 -13.67
N ILE A 23 2.84 15.42 -13.40
CA ILE A 23 3.71 16.32 -14.17
C ILE A 23 4.97 15.57 -14.53
N PHE A 24 5.28 15.51 -15.82
CA PHE A 24 6.60 15.17 -16.31
C PHE A 24 7.38 16.45 -16.63
N LEU A 25 8.34 16.78 -15.78
CA LEU A 25 9.26 17.89 -15.99
C LEU A 25 10.52 17.38 -16.68
N THR A 26 10.63 17.71 -17.96
CA THR A 26 11.80 17.40 -18.77
C THR A 26 12.62 18.65 -19.06
N GLY A 27 13.78 18.45 -19.65
CA GLY A 27 14.59 19.52 -20.20
C GLY A 27 15.96 19.02 -20.53
N LYS A 28 16.62 19.73 -21.44
CA LYS A 28 18.00 19.44 -21.85
C LYS A 28 18.95 19.38 -20.64
N ALA A 29 20.15 18.85 -20.86
CA ALA A 29 21.18 18.88 -19.84
C ALA A 29 21.47 20.33 -19.39
N GLY A 30 21.56 20.56 -18.07
CA GLY A 30 21.90 21.89 -17.55
C GLY A 30 20.78 22.93 -17.53
N THR A 31 19.50 22.53 -17.60
CA THR A 31 18.35 23.46 -17.58
C THR A 31 17.83 23.84 -16.19
N GLY A 32 18.53 23.46 -15.11
CA GLY A 32 18.17 23.86 -13.74
C GLY A 32 17.19 22.94 -12.99
N LYS A 33 16.94 21.71 -13.47
CA LYS A 33 16.04 20.72 -12.81
C LYS A 33 16.33 20.50 -11.32
N THR A 34 17.59 20.29 -10.94
CA THR A 34 17.98 20.10 -9.53
C THR A 34 17.75 21.35 -8.69
N THR A 35 17.92 22.55 -9.27
CA THR A 35 17.64 23.82 -8.59
C THR A 35 16.15 23.98 -8.33
N PHE A 36 15.30 23.58 -9.29
CA PHE A 36 13.85 23.54 -9.13
C PHE A 36 13.43 22.57 -8.01
N LEU A 37 14.01 21.37 -7.96
CA LEU A 37 13.71 20.42 -6.87
C LEU A 37 14.00 21.01 -5.48
N LYS A 38 15.12 21.72 -5.33
CA LYS A 38 15.48 22.39 -4.06
C LYS A 38 14.51 23.51 -3.68
N SER A 39 13.93 24.20 -4.66
CA SER A 39 12.97 25.28 -4.39
C SER A 39 11.65 24.76 -3.82
N LEU A 40 11.18 23.63 -4.35
CA LEU A 40 9.90 23.02 -3.94
C LEU A 40 9.91 22.65 -2.46
N ARG A 41 11.04 22.14 -1.95
CA ARG A 41 11.23 21.79 -0.54
C ARG A 41 10.99 22.95 0.43
N SER A 42 11.28 24.18 0.00
CA SER A 42 11.20 25.36 0.88
C SER A 42 9.84 26.06 0.84
N ASN A 43 9.09 25.91 -0.26
CA ASN A 43 7.97 26.81 -0.57
C ASN A 43 6.62 26.11 -0.81
N LEU A 44 6.56 24.77 -0.95
CA LEU A 44 5.31 24.04 -1.16
C LEU A 44 4.56 23.81 0.17
N PHE A 45 3.23 23.91 0.11
CA PHE A 45 2.35 23.49 1.22
C PHE A 45 1.94 22.01 1.15
N LYS A 46 2.22 21.34 0.02
CA LYS A 46 1.90 19.92 -0.16
C LYS A 46 2.91 19.07 0.59
N ARG A 47 2.42 18.01 1.25
CA ARG A 47 3.30 17.02 1.86
C ARG A 47 3.96 16.19 0.77
N MET A 48 5.27 16.31 0.70
CA MET A 48 6.06 15.74 -0.37
C MET A 48 7.09 14.74 0.14
N ILE A 49 7.38 13.76 -0.70
CA ILE A 49 8.49 12.82 -0.53
C ILE A 49 9.29 12.80 -1.83
N VAL A 50 10.61 12.88 -1.71
CA VAL A 50 11.53 12.78 -2.84
C VAL A 50 12.15 11.39 -2.86
N VAL A 51 12.02 10.72 -4.00
CA VAL A 51 12.66 9.44 -4.28
C VAL A 51 13.48 9.50 -5.58
N ALA A 52 14.46 8.60 -5.70
CA ALA A 52 15.24 8.41 -6.92
C ALA A 52 15.56 6.91 -7.13
N PRO A 53 15.89 6.49 -8.37
CA PRO A 53 16.16 5.08 -8.67
C PRO A 53 17.50 4.56 -8.11
N THR A 54 18.50 5.44 -7.91
CA THR A 54 19.83 5.05 -7.44
C THR A 54 20.21 5.75 -6.12
N GLY A 55 21.11 5.16 -5.34
CA GLY A 55 21.56 5.73 -4.05
C GLY A 55 22.21 7.11 -4.19
N VAL A 56 23.08 7.28 -5.18
CA VAL A 56 23.75 8.57 -5.45
C VAL A 56 22.74 9.64 -5.90
N ALA A 57 21.78 9.28 -6.77
CA ALA A 57 20.73 10.21 -7.19
C ALA A 57 19.85 10.62 -6.00
N ALA A 58 19.50 9.67 -5.12
CA ALA A 58 18.73 9.94 -3.92
C ALA A 58 19.45 10.94 -3.00
N ILE A 59 20.73 10.72 -2.72
CA ILE A 59 21.54 11.63 -1.89
C ILE A 59 21.62 13.04 -2.52
N ASN A 60 21.85 13.12 -3.83
CA ASN A 60 21.94 14.39 -4.55
C ASN A 60 20.60 15.16 -4.60
N ALA A 61 19.49 14.42 -4.72
CA ALA A 61 18.14 14.94 -4.65
C ALA A 61 17.71 15.29 -3.22
N GLY A 62 18.51 14.92 -2.21
CA GLY A 62 18.19 15.03 -0.78
C GLY A 62 17.08 14.08 -0.33
N GLY A 63 16.83 13.00 -1.06
CA GLY A 63 15.75 12.05 -0.83
C GLY A 63 16.27 10.66 -0.48
N VAL A 64 15.44 9.66 -0.74
CA VAL A 64 15.75 8.23 -0.51
C VAL A 64 15.57 7.43 -1.81
N THR A 65 15.99 6.17 -1.84
CA THR A 65 15.76 5.34 -3.03
C THR A 65 14.32 4.86 -3.13
N ILE A 66 13.80 4.66 -4.34
CA ILE A 66 12.47 4.06 -4.57
C ILE A 66 12.35 2.71 -3.83
N HIS A 67 13.38 1.87 -3.95
CA HIS A 67 13.41 0.55 -3.31
C HIS A 67 13.35 0.63 -1.78
N SER A 68 14.09 1.55 -1.15
CA SER A 68 14.05 1.70 0.32
C SER A 68 12.73 2.29 0.81
N PHE A 69 12.20 3.32 0.13
CA PHE A 69 10.96 3.95 0.52
C PHE A 69 9.75 3.04 0.32
N PHE A 70 9.65 2.31 -0.79
CA PHE A 70 8.52 1.42 -1.02
C PHE A 70 8.78 -0.03 -0.61
N GLN A 71 9.95 -0.34 -0.03
CA GLN A 71 10.37 -1.72 0.34
C GLN A 71 10.17 -2.70 -0.83
N LEU A 72 10.54 -2.26 -2.04
CA LEU A 72 10.39 -3.04 -3.26
C LEU A 72 11.68 -3.83 -3.52
N PRO A 73 11.59 -5.11 -3.92
CA PRO A 73 12.74 -5.87 -4.37
C PRO A 73 13.30 -5.30 -5.68
N PHE A 74 14.50 -5.75 -6.07
CA PHE A 74 15.19 -5.29 -7.27
C PHE A 74 14.77 -6.00 -8.57
N GLY A 75 14.03 -7.11 -8.45
CA GLY A 75 13.56 -7.90 -9.60
C GLY A 75 12.38 -7.25 -10.33
N PRO A 76 11.96 -7.84 -11.47
CA PRO A 76 10.81 -7.36 -12.23
C PRO A 76 9.51 -7.52 -11.42
N PHE A 77 8.61 -6.57 -11.57
CA PHE A 77 7.29 -6.60 -10.92
C PHE A 77 6.16 -6.81 -11.94
N ILE A 78 5.19 -7.64 -11.58
CA ILE A 78 3.95 -7.80 -12.34
C ILE A 78 2.80 -7.49 -11.39
N SER A 79 2.01 -6.48 -11.71
CA SER A 79 0.91 -6.04 -10.84
C SER A 79 -0.13 -7.16 -10.64
N THR A 80 -0.70 -7.19 -9.44
CA THR A 80 -1.76 -8.14 -9.05
C THR A 80 -3.00 -8.09 -9.95
N GLU A 81 -3.29 -6.94 -10.53
CA GLU A 81 -4.42 -6.76 -11.46
C GLU A 81 -4.20 -7.59 -12.75
N PHE A 82 -2.94 -7.85 -13.11
CA PHE A 82 -2.55 -8.58 -14.32
C PHE A 82 -2.45 -10.08 -14.10
N ALA A 83 -1.89 -10.53 -12.97
CA ALA A 83 -1.84 -11.96 -12.62
C ALA A 83 -3.24 -12.59 -12.63
N LYS A 84 -4.29 -11.79 -12.38
CA LYS A 84 -5.69 -12.22 -12.46
C LYS A 84 -6.24 -12.31 -13.89
N SER A 85 -5.68 -11.54 -14.82
CA SER A 85 -6.14 -11.45 -16.21
C SER A 85 -5.56 -12.54 -17.10
N LYS A 86 -4.32 -12.98 -16.85
CA LYS A 86 -3.69 -14.15 -17.48
C LYS A 86 -3.73 -15.30 -16.47
N ARG A 87 -4.64 -16.27 -16.65
CA ARG A 87 -4.92 -17.38 -15.71
C ARG A 87 -3.74 -18.37 -15.58
N THR A 88 -2.68 -18.01 -14.86
CA THR A 88 -1.65 -18.97 -14.39
C THR A 88 -1.72 -19.08 -12.87
N PHE A 89 -2.12 -20.26 -12.37
CA PHE A 89 -2.30 -20.55 -10.93
C PHE A 89 -1.02 -20.41 -10.10
N GLU A 90 0.16 -20.37 -10.73
CA GLU A 90 1.45 -20.22 -10.04
C GLU A 90 1.79 -18.75 -9.68
N ASP A 91 1.18 -17.77 -10.36
CA ASP A 91 1.47 -16.33 -10.18
C ASP A 91 0.64 -15.65 -9.08
N GLU A 92 -0.48 -16.24 -8.64
CA GLU A 92 -1.25 -15.66 -7.53
C GLU A 92 -0.47 -15.70 -6.20
N ASN A 93 0.37 -16.73 -6.02
CA ASN A 93 1.24 -16.87 -4.86
C ASN A 93 2.47 -15.94 -4.91
N SER A 94 2.87 -15.44 -6.08
CA SER A 94 4.07 -14.60 -6.23
C SER A 94 3.81 -13.16 -5.79
N ALA A 95 2.62 -12.62 -6.05
CA ALA A 95 2.27 -11.25 -5.64
C ALA A 95 2.00 -11.10 -4.12
N GLU A 96 1.46 -12.13 -3.46
CA GLU A 96 1.38 -12.16 -1.99
C GLU A 96 2.77 -12.32 -1.34
N LYS A 97 3.68 -13.08 -1.97
CA LYS A 97 5.09 -13.17 -1.55
C LYS A 97 5.86 -11.87 -1.82
N PHE A 98 5.52 -11.11 -2.86
CA PHE A 98 6.18 -9.83 -3.20
C PHE A 98 6.03 -8.79 -2.08
N TYR A 99 4.95 -8.85 -1.32
CA TYR A 99 4.71 -8.00 -0.15
C TYR A 99 4.74 -8.78 1.18
N ALA A 100 5.65 -9.75 1.31
CA ALA A 100 5.80 -10.57 2.52
C ALA A 100 5.94 -9.74 3.81
N ASN A 101 6.46 -8.51 3.72
CA ASN A 101 6.59 -7.60 4.86
C ASN A 101 5.52 -6.51 4.83
N LYS A 102 4.62 -6.55 5.82
CA LYS A 102 3.66 -5.47 6.09
C LYS A 102 4.43 -4.23 6.55
N PHE A 103 4.07 -3.05 6.02
CA PHE A 103 4.70 -1.81 6.47
C PHE A 103 4.38 -1.55 7.94
N ASN A 104 5.34 -0.95 8.65
CA ASN A 104 5.11 -0.50 10.02
C ASN A 104 4.05 0.62 10.04
N ARG A 105 3.48 0.89 11.22
CA ARG A 105 2.37 1.86 11.35
C ARG A 105 2.76 3.27 10.92
N GLU A 106 3.97 3.70 11.27
CA GLU A 106 4.47 5.03 10.94
C GLU A 106 4.56 5.25 9.43
N LYS A 107 5.13 4.30 8.69
CA LYS A 107 5.22 4.36 7.23
C LYS A 107 3.87 4.36 6.55
N ILE A 108 2.89 3.61 7.10
CA ILE A 108 1.51 3.67 6.63
C ILE A 108 0.93 5.08 6.83
N LYS A 109 1.18 5.73 7.98
CA LYS A 109 0.74 7.12 8.23
C LYS A 109 1.38 8.09 7.24
N ILE A 110 2.68 7.95 6.98
CA ILE A 110 3.40 8.77 5.99
C ILE A 110 2.71 8.66 4.63
N ILE A 111 2.51 7.44 4.12
CA ILE A 111 1.86 7.18 2.83
C ILE A 111 0.42 7.70 2.78
N LYS A 112 -0.36 7.52 3.86
CA LYS A 112 -1.73 8.04 3.96
C LYS A 112 -1.79 9.58 3.87
N SER A 113 -0.79 10.25 4.43
CA SER A 113 -0.72 11.72 4.48
C SER A 113 -0.01 12.36 3.28
N LEU A 114 0.52 11.56 2.36
CA LEU A 114 1.33 12.02 1.23
C LEU A 114 0.46 12.71 0.16
N ASP A 115 0.79 13.94 -0.23
CA ASP A 115 0.09 14.65 -1.32
C ASP A 115 0.85 14.53 -2.65
N LEU A 116 2.18 14.62 -2.59
CA LEU A 116 3.08 14.71 -3.75
C LEU A 116 4.23 13.70 -3.63
N LEU A 117 4.42 12.87 -4.65
CA LEU A 117 5.62 12.05 -4.80
C LEU A 117 6.50 12.64 -5.91
N ILE A 118 7.71 13.06 -5.55
CA ILE A 118 8.69 13.54 -6.50
C ILE A 118 9.65 12.40 -6.83
N ILE A 119 9.78 12.07 -8.12
CA ILE A 119 10.69 11.05 -8.62
C ILE A 119 11.75 11.74 -9.47
N ASP A 120 12.97 11.88 -8.93
CA ASP A 120 14.11 12.39 -9.69
C ASP A 120 14.76 11.28 -10.52
N GLU A 121 15.37 11.64 -11.65
CA GLU A 121 15.91 10.70 -12.65
C GLU A 121 14.88 9.65 -13.16
N ILE A 122 13.64 10.08 -13.43
CA ILE A 122 12.55 9.19 -13.91
C ILE A 122 12.91 8.42 -15.19
N SER A 123 13.84 8.93 -16.02
CA SER A 123 14.29 8.25 -17.24
C SER A 123 14.94 6.89 -16.97
N MET A 124 15.48 6.67 -15.76
CA MET A 124 16.03 5.38 -15.34
C MET A 124 15.00 4.45 -14.70
N VAL A 125 13.77 4.91 -14.49
CA VAL A 125 12.71 4.13 -13.85
C VAL A 125 11.99 3.29 -14.89
N ARG A 126 11.91 1.98 -14.65
CA ARG A 126 11.17 1.05 -15.51
C ARG A 126 9.66 1.15 -15.30
N ALA A 127 8.89 0.79 -16.31
CA ALA A 127 7.41 0.76 -16.26
C ALA A 127 6.86 -0.08 -15.09
N ASP A 128 7.42 -1.27 -14.87
CA ASP A 128 7.02 -2.19 -13.81
C ASP A 128 7.26 -1.62 -12.41
N LEU A 129 8.38 -0.91 -12.24
CA LEU A 129 8.70 -0.27 -10.96
C LEU A 129 7.71 0.86 -10.64
N LEU A 130 7.23 1.60 -11.65
CA LEU A 130 6.22 2.63 -11.46
C LEU A 130 4.84 2.03 -11.15
N ASP A 131 4.47 0.90 -11.76
CA ASP A 131 3.26 0.14 -11.40
C ASP A 131 3.36 -0.48 -9.99
N ALA A 132 4.56 -0.87 -9.54
CA ALA A 132 4.79 -1.32 -8.16
C ALA A 132 4.53 -0.20 -7.14
N ILE A 133 4.90 1.04 -7.48
CA ILE A 133 4.58 2.23 -6.69
C ILE A 133 3.06 2.44 -6.63
N ASP A 134 2.35 2.31 -7.77
CA ASP A 134 0.88 2.37 -7.81
C ASP A 134 0.22 1.35 -6.86
N ASP A 135 0.60 0.08 -6.95
CA ASP A 135 0.03 -0.99 -6.14
C ASP A 135 0.23 -0.71 -4.62
N VAL A 136 1.39 -0.20 -4.20
CA VAL A 136 1.65 0.18 -2.80
C VAL A 136 0.78 1.37 -2.36
N LEU A 137 0.72 2.43 -3.17
CA LEU A 137 -0.06 3.62 -2.84
C LEU A 137 -1.57 3.33 -2.82
N ARG A 138 -2.07 2.51 -3.75
CA ARG A 138 -3.46 2.02 -3.74
C ARG A 138 -3.77 1.17 -2.53
N ARG A 139 -2.83 0.33 -2.09
CA ARG A 139 -3.01 -0.53 -0.92
C ARG A 139 -3.16 0.26 0.38
N TYR A 140 -2.36 1.29 0.57
CA TYR A 140 -2.28 2.00 1.86
C TYR A 140 -3.00 3.36 1.89
N LYS A 141 -3.25 4.00 0.74
CA LYS A 141 -3.95 5.30 0.65
C LYS A 141 -5.37 5.17 0.09
N ASN A 142 -5.53 4.92 -1.22
CA ASN A 142 -6.85 4.76 -1.84
C ASN A 142 -6.84 3.72 -2.98
N ARG A 143 -7.51 2.58 -2.77
CA ARG A 143 -7.50 1.46 -3.72
C ARG A 143 -8.16 1.78 -5.08
N ASN A 144 -9.01 2.79 -5.13
CA ASN A 144 -9.83 3.11 -6.30
C ASN A 144 -9.20 4.17 -7.23
N LEU A 145 -8.12 4.82 -6.81
CA LEU A 145 -7.47 5.88 -7.58
C LEU A 145 -6.06 5.45 -8.00
N PRO A 146 -5.61 5.74 -9.22
CA PRO A 146 -4.21 5.59 -9.60
C PRO A 146 -3.30 6.33 -8.61
N PHE A 147 -2.17 5.71 -8.28
CA PHE A 147 -1.20 6.12 -7.28
C PHE A 147 -1.83 6.48 -5.92
N GLY A 148 -2.97 5.87 -5.58
CA GLY A 148 -3.73 6.20 -4.37
C GLY A 148 -4.22 7.65 -4.33
N GLY A 149 -4.28 8.36 -5.47
CA GLY A 149 -4.56 9.79 -5.56
C GLY A 149 -3.40 10.67 -5.08
N VAL A 150 -2.17 10.17 -5.07
CA VAL A 150 -0.95 10.99 -4.90
C VAL A 150 -0.60 11.63 -6.25
N GLN A 151 -0.30 12.93 -6.25
CA GLN A 151 0.22 13.61 -7.42
C GLN A 151 1.67 13.20 -7.65
N LEU A 152 2.05 12.93 -8.90
CA LEU A 152 3.43 12.64 -9.28
C LEU A 152 4.10 13.86 -9.91
N LEU A 153 5.30 14.20 -9.44
CA LEU A 153 6.24 15.05 -10.15
C LEU A 153 7.43 14.21 -10.59
N MET A 154 7.46 13.88 -11.87
CA MET A 154 8.49 13.07 -12.50
C MET A 154 9.52 13.99 -13.16
N ILE A 155 10.76 13.96 -12.69
CA ILE A 155 11.84 14.83 -13.19
C ILE A 155 12.87 13.96 -13.90
N GLY A 156 13.25 14.29 -15.13
CA GLY A 156 14.29 13.57 -15.85
C GLY A 156 14.45 14.03 -17.29
N ASP A 157 15.23 13.31 -18.07
CA ASP A 157 15.42 13.58 -19.50
C ASP A 157 15.51 12.25 -20.26
N LEU A 158 14.52 11.98 -21.11
CA LEU A 158 14.41 10.73 -21.85
C LEU A 158 15.54 10.52 -22.86
N HIS A 159 16.25 11.57 -23.25
CA HIS A 159 17.41 11.46 -24.15
C HIS A 159 18.70 11.15 -23.40
N GLN A 160 18.67 11.14 -22.06
CA GLN A 160 19.79 10.68 -21.27
C GLN A 160 19.76 9.15 -21.16
N LEU A 161 20.01 8.61 -19.97
CA LEU A 161 20.16 7.19 -19.78
C LEU A 161 18.79 6.54 -19.62
N ALA A 162 18.55 5.53 -20.46
CA ALA A 162 17.42 4.63 -20.34
C ALA A 162 17.55 3.71 -19.11
N PRO A 163 16.45 3.08 -18.66
CA PRO A 163 16.53 2.08 -17.61
C PRO A 163 17.44 0.92 -18.03
N VAL A 164 18.22 0.40 -17.08
CA VAL A 164 19.02 -0.81 -17.33
C VAL A 164 18.10 -2.02 -17.19
N VAL A 165 17.80 -2.67 -18.31
CA VAL A 165 16.98 -3.88 -18.36
C VAL A 165 17.87 -5.05 -18.77
N ARG A 166 17.93 -6.09 -17.93
CA ARG A 166 18.65 -7.33 -18.26
C ARG A 166 17.82 -8.15 -19.24
N ASP A 167 18.48 -8.98 -20.05
CA ASP A 167 17.77 -9.82 -21.03
C ASP A 167 16.71 -10.72 -20.37
N GLU A 168 17.04 -11.29 -19.19
CA GLU A 168 16.12 -12.09 -18.37
C GLU A 168 14.87 -11.29 -17.95
N ASP A 169 15.06 -10.06 -17.46
CA ASP A 169 13.96 -9.18 -17.05
C ASP A 169 13.11 -8.79 -18.27
N HIS A 170 13.75 -8.50 -19.41
CA HIS A 170 13.07 -8.14 -20.65
C HIS A 170 12.18 -9.29 -21.16
N MET A 171 12.65 -10.54 -21.07
CA MET A 171 11.86 -11.72 -21.47
C MET A 171 10.57 -11.85 -20.66
N ILE A 172 10.58 -11.42 -19.39
CA ILE A 172 9.40 -11.41 -18.52
C ILE A 172 8.50 -10.22 -18.85
N LEU A 173 9.06 -9.01 -18.94
CA LEU A 173 8.29 -7.76 -19.02
C LEU A 173 7.63 -7.52 -20.38
N LYS A 174 8.23 -7.99 -21.48
CA LYS A 174 7.74 -7.76 -22.84
C LYS A 174 6.29 -8.23 -23.08
N ASP A 175 5.84 -9.23 -22.32
CA ASP A 175 4.49 -9.80 -22.46
C ASP A 175 3.41 -8.97 -21.74
N TYR A 176 3.82 -7.97 -20.96
CA TYR A 176 2.97 -7.15 -20.11
C TYR A 176 3.05 -5.65 -20.43
N TYR A 177 4.20 -5.19 -20.94
CA TYR A 177 4.49 -3.78 -21.20
C TYR A 177 4.91 -3.57 -22.65
N ASP A 178 4.27 -2.62 -23.33
CA ASP A 178 4.65 -2.21 -24.70
C ASP A 178 6.01 -1.51 -24.73
N SER A 179 6.40 -0.91 -23.60
CA SER A 179 7.65 -0.19 -23.42
C SER A 179 8.14 -0.36 -21.98
N TYR A 180 9.45 -0.56 -21.81
CA TYR A 180 10.08 -0.66 -20.49
C TYR A 180 10.32 0.71 -19.84
N PHE A 181 10.16 1.83 -20.55
CA PHE A 181 10.26 3.17 -19.99
C PHE A 181 9.08 3.49 -19.07
N PHE A 182 9.25 4.43 -18.14
CA PHE A 182 8.20 4.81 -17.18
C PHE A 182 6.83 5.13 -17.82
N PHE A 183 6.80 5.69 -19.03
CA PHE A 183 5.56 5.99 -19.75
C PHE A 183 4.80 4.76 -20.29
N GLY A 184 5.45 3.59 -20.28
CA GLY A 184 4.81 2.30 -20.49
C GLY A 184 4.03 1.79 -19.27
N SER A 185 4.14 2.46 -18.10
CA SER A 185 3.35 2.13 -16.91
C SER A 185 1.86 2.22 -17.19
N ARG A 186 1.13 1.13 -16.89
CA ARG A 186 -0.32 1.11 -17.09
C ARG A 186 -1.02 1.97 -16.06
N ALA A 187 -0.48 2.07 -14.85
CA ALA A 187 -1.01 2.99 -13.84
C ALA A 187 -0.93 4.44 -14.32
N LEU A 188 0.21 4.84 -14.90
CA LEU A 188 0.37 6.20 -15.44
C LEU A 188 -0.55 6.46 -16.64
N GLN A 189 -0.72 5.48 -17.54
CA GLN A 189 -1.65 5.58 -18.68
C GLN A 189 -3.12 5.74 -18.27
N LYS A 190 -3.50 5.30 -17.05
CA LYS A 190 -4.84 5.55 -16.47
C LYS A 190 -5.00 6.97 -15.90
N THR A 191 -3.97 7.81 -15.95
CA THR A 191 -3.99 9.18 -15.45
C THR A 191 -3.83 10.20 -16.57
N SER A 192 -4.34 11.40 -16.34
CA SER A 192 -3.95 12.57 -17.12
C SER A 192 -2.70 13.19 -16.49
N PHE A 193 -1.65 13.35 -17.29
CA PHE A 193 -0.43 14.04 -16.88
C PHE A 193 0.00 15.04 -17.95
N ILE A 194 0.66 16.11 -17.52
CA ILE A 194 1.20 17.14 -18.42
C ILE A 194 2.71 17.02 -18.52
N SER A 195 3.24 17.61 -19.58
CA SER A 195 4.67 17.60 -19.86
C SER A 195 5.19 19.02 -20.00
N ILE A 196 6.16 19.40 -19.18
CA ILE A 196 6.79 20.73 -19.22
C ILE A 196 8.26 20.55 -19.59
N GLU A 197 8.69 21.16 -20.69
CA GLU A 197 10.09 21.17 -21.10
C GLU A 197 10.76 22.49 -20.70
N LEU A 198 11.84 22.38 -19.93
CA LEU A 198 12.75 23.49 -19.68
C LEU A 198 13.68 23.68 -20.88
N THR A 199 13.56 24.82 -21.54
CA THR A 199 14.28 25.12 -22.79
C THR A 199 15.58 25.90 -22.57
N HIS A 200 15.66 26.72 -21.52
CA HIS A 200 16.82 27.55 -21.24
C HIS A 200 17.99 26.72 -20.68
N ILE A 201 19.05 26.57 -21.47
CA ILE A 201 20.28 25.85 -21.10
C ILE A 201 21.19 26.82 -20.35
N PHE A 202 21.58 26.49 -19.12
CA PHE A 202 22.52 27.30 -18.33
C PHE A 202 23.98 26.80 -18.42
N ARG A 203 24.20 25.60 -18.97
CA ARG A 203 25.49 24.91 -18.93
C ARG A 203 26.40 25.29 -20.09
N GLN A 204 25.90 25.18 -21.32
CA GLN A 204 26.62 25.56 -22.54
C GLN A 204 26.25 26.99 -22.91
N SER A 205 27.25 27.78 -23.29
CA SER A 205 27.07 29.15 -23.82
C SER A 205 27.28 29.22 -25.34
N ASP A 206 27.84 28.19 -25.95
CA ASP A 206 28.13 28.11 -27.38
C ASP A 206 26.90 27.62 -28.17
N GLU A 207 26.27 28.53 -28.93
CA GLU A 207 25.10 28.23 -29.75
C GLU A 207 25.38 27.16 -30.81
N HIS A 208 26.57 27.16 -31.42
CA HIS A 208 26.92 26.17 -32.43
C HIS A 208 26.97 24.78 -31.82
N PHE A 209 27.64 24.64 -30.67
CA PHE A 209 27.69 23.36 -29.97
C PHE A 209 26.33 22.91 -29.44
N ILE A 210 25.51 23.83 -28.92
CA ILE A 210 24.13 23.55 -28.51
C ILE A 210 23.33 22.99 -29.69
N ASN A 211 23.47 23.56 -30.89
CA ASN A 211 22.78 23.08 -32.09
C ASN A 211 23.24 21.67 -32.50
N LEU A 212 24.54 21.37 -32.44
CA LEU A 212 25.05 20.01 -32.69
C LEU A 212 24.47 19.00 -31.69
N LEU A 213 24.42 19.35 -30.40
CA LEU A 213 23.85 18.48 -29.36
C LEU A 213 22.34 18.26 -29.57
N ASN A 214 21.60 19.31 -29.95
CA ASN A 214 20.18 19.20 -30.27
C ASN A 214 19.95 18.36 -31.53
N ASN A 215 20.80 18.49 -32.54
CA ASN A 215 20.74 17.69 -33.76
C ASN A 215 20.92 16.19 -33.48
N ILE A 216 21.83 15.84 -32.56
CA ILE A 216 21.97 14.45 -32.08
C ILE A 216 20.72 14.01 -31.32
N ARG A 217 20.21 14.85 -30.43
CA ARG A 217 19.03 14.58 -29.59
C ARG A 217 17.79 14.31 -30.44
N ASP A 218 17.54 15.21 -31.40
CA ASP A 218 16.33 15.26 -32.21
C ASP A 218 16.47 14.52 -33.55
N LYS A 219 17.66 13.97 -33.83
CA LYS A 219 18.05 13.30 -35.09
C LYS A 219 17.85 14.14 -36.35
N LYS A 220 18.21 15.42 -36.27
CA LYS A 220 18.17 16.34 -37.41
C LYS A 220 19.57 16.56 -37.94
N ASN A 221 19.74 16.63 -39.25
CA ASN A 221 21.02 16.93 -39.92
C ASN A 221 22.19 16.07 -39.38
N LEU A 222 21.94 14.76 -39.20
CA LEU A 222 22.88 13.84 -38.56
C LEU A 222 24.21 13.75 -39.29
N ASP A 223 24.20 13.68 -40.63
CA ASP A 223 25.42 13.55 -41.42
C ASP A 223 26.36 14.74 -41.25
N GLU A 224 25.81 15.96 -41.38
CA GLU A 224 26.55 17.20 -41.16
C GLU A 224 27.04 17.32 -39.70
N THR A 225 26.17 16.97 -38.75
CA THR A 225 26.48 17.02 -37.32
C THR A 225 27.59 16.04 -36.94
N ILE A 226 27.53 14.81 -37.45
CA ILE A 226 28.56 13.79 -37.24
C ILE A 226 29.87 14.20 -37.91
N ALA A 227 29.82 14.77 -39.12
CA ALA A 227 31.01 15.28 -39.80
C ALA A 227 31.68 16.38 -38.97
N GLU A 228 30.91 17.31 -38.41
CA GLU A 228 31.42 18.38 -37.56
C GLU A 228 32.05 17.83 -36.27
N LEU A 229 31.37 16.92 -35.57
CA LEU A 229 31.87 16.29 -34.36
C LEU A 229 33.15 15.49 -34.64
N ASN A 230 33.22 14.78 -35.76
CA ASN A 230 34.38 13.97 -36.13
C ASN A 230 35.60 14.82 -36.48
N LYS A 231 35.49 16.14 -36.67
CA LYS A 231 36.67 17.03 -36.69
C LYS A 231 37.41 17.05 -35.34
N ARG A 232 36.73 16.66 -34.25
CA ARG A 232 37.30 16.52 -32.91
C ARG A 232 37.90 15.13 -32.65
N TYR A 233 37.89 14.23 -33.63
CA TYR A 233 38.57 12.94 -33.53
C TYR A 233 40.08 13.10 -33.73
N ILE A 234 40.83 12.79 -32.68
CA ILE A 234 42.30 12.88 -32.69
C ILE A 234 42.85 11.49 -32.34
N PRO A 235 43.31 10.72 -33.34
CA PRO A 235 43.83 9.37 -33.13
C PRO A 235 45.02 9.37 -32.15
N GLY A 236 44.97 8.52 -31.13
CA GLY A 236 46.07 8.38 -30.17
C GLY A 236 46.31 9.61 -29.29
N PHE A 237 45.31 10.50 -29.15
CA PHE A 237 45.43 11.68 -28.30
C PHE A 237 45.77 11.29 -26.85
N ASN A 238 46.91 11.79 -26.38
CA ASN A 238 47.35 11.66 -25.00
C ASN A 238 47.57 13.08 -24.46
N PRO A 239 46.65 13.60 -23.64
CA PRO A 239 46.77 14.95 -23.10
C PRO A 239 47.98 15.07 -22.17
N GLU A 240 48.57 16.26 -22.07
CA GLU A 240 49.54 16.51 -21.02
C GLU A 240 48.84 16.49 -19.66
N GLU A 241 49.56 16.09 -18.60
CA GLU A 241 48.98 15.96 -17.25
C GLU A 241 48.37 17.26 -16.71
N LYS A 242 48.83 18.41 -17.23
CA LYS A 242 48.39 19.76 -16.84
C LYS A 242 47.13 20.23 -17.55
N ASP A 243 46.68 19.51 -18.58
CA ASP A 243 45.58 19.98 -19.42
C ASP A 243 44.20 19.82 -18.76
N GLY A 244 44.09 18.91 -17.78
CA GLY A 244 42.88 18.70 -16.99
C GLY A 244 41.77 17.92 -17.72
N PHE A 245 42.11 17.10 -18.72
CA PHE A 245 41.14 16.26 -19.42
C PHE A 245 40.65 15.11 -18.54
N ILE A 246 39.34 14.85 -18.58
CA ILE A 246 38.73 13.64 -18.02
C ILE A 246 38.28 12.70 -19.15
N THR A 247 38.59 11.41 -19.03
CA THR A 247 38.16 10.39 -19.98
C THR A 247 36.80 9.81 -19.58
N LEU A 248 35.82 9.91 -20.46
CA LEU A 248 34.51 9.30 -20.32
C LEU A 248 34.51 7.91 -20.97
N THR A 249 34.34 6.89 -20.15
CA THR A 249 34.39 5.47 -20.54
C THR A 249 33.00 4.82 -20.44
N THR A 250 32.80 3.72 -21.13
CA THR A 250 31.51 3.00 -21.12
C THR A 250 31.36 2.08 -19.90
N HIS A 251 32.46 1.51 -19.40
CA HIS A 251 32.46 0.50 -18.33
C HIS A 251 33.23 0.93 -17.08
N ASN A 252 32.75 0.54 -15.89
CA ASN A 252 33.40 0.87 -14.62
C ASN A 252 34.83 0.32 -14.53
N SER A 253 35.05 -0.92 -15.01
CA SER A 253 36.37 -1.56 -15.02
C SER A 253 37.42 -0.76 -15.81
N GLN A 254 37.03 -0.19 -16.95
CA GLN A 254 37.91 0.67 -17.77
C GLN A 254 38.30 1.94 -16.99
N SER A 255 37.32 2.65 -16.43
CA SER A 255 37.59 3.87 -15.64
C SER A 255 38.51 3.60 -14.46
N GLN A 256 38.31 2.49 -13.75
CA GLN A 256 39.11 2.09 -12.61
C GLN A 256 40.55 1.76 -13.02
N THR A 257 40.72 0.98 -14.09
CA THR A 257 42.06 0.64 -14.63
C THR A 257 42.86 1.89 -15.02
N ILE A 258 42.21 2.86 -15.67
CA ILE A 258 42.87 4.12 -16.06
C ILE A 258 43.31 4.91 -14.82
N ASN A 259 42.40 5.08 -13.85
CA ASN A 259 42.69 5.82 -12.63
C ASN A 259 43.80 5.17 -11.80
N GLU A 260 43.76 3.84 -11.63
CA GLU A 260 44.79 3.09 -10.90
C GLU A 260 46.15 3.17 -11.58
N ARG A 261 46.20 3.01 -12.91
CA ARG A 261 47.44 3.13 -13.67
C ARG A 261 48.03 4.53 -13.54
N LYS A 262 47.23 5.58 -13.77
CA LYS A 262 47.69 6.98 -13.68
C LYS A 262 48.16 7.32 -12.26
N LEU A 263 47.48 6.85 -11.23
CA LEU A 263 47.93 7.03 -9.85
C LEU A 263 49.24 6.29 -9.56
N LYS A 264 49.43 5.08 -10.10
CA LYS A 264 50.68 4.32 -9.94
C LYS A 264 51.86 5.01 -10.62
N ASP A 265 51.65 5.55 -11.82
CA ASP A 265 52.68 6.23 -12.61
C ASP A 265 53.21 7.52 -11.95
N LEU A 266 52.40 8.16 -11.10
CA LEU A 266 52.83 9.34 -10.33
C LEU A 266 53.95 9.01 -9.35
N LYS A 267 55.02 9.82 -9.41
CA LYS A 267 56.11 9.82 -8.44
C LYS A 267 55.61 10.37 -7.10
N GLY A 268 56.10 9.78 -6.00
CA GLY A 268 55.76 10.22 -4.64
C GLY A 268 55.03 9.15 -3.84
N LYS A 269 54.98 9.36 -2.52
CA LYS A 269 54.31 8.46 -1.57
C LYS A 269 52.80 8.63 -1.69
N SER A 270 52.06 7.52 -1.75
CA SER A 270 50.60 7.59 -1.63
C SER A 270 50.18 7.83 -0.19
N LYS A 271 49.12 8.62 -0.01
CA LYS A 271 48.43 8.85 1.25
C LYS A 271 47.01 8.30 1.09
N LYS A 272 46.59 7.48 2.07
CA LYS A 272 45.26 6.87 2.10
C LYS A 272 44.40 7.59 3.14
N PHE A 273 43.16 7.88 2.77
CA PHE A 273 42.16 8.51 3.62
C PHE A 273 40.97 7.57 3.75
N THR A 274 40.76 7.05 4.96
CA THR A 274 39.66 6.12 5.24
C THR A 274 38.43 6.89 5.71
N ALA A 275 37.31 6.69 5.02
CA ALA A 275 36.04 7.29 5.38
C ALA A 275 35.55 6.76 6.72
N THR A 276 34.88 7.63 7.49
CA THR A 276 34.20 7.24 8.73
C THR A 276 32.70 7.24 8.48
N THR A 277 32.00 6.21 8.96
CA THR A 277 30.54 6.16 8.95
C THR A 277 29.99 6.20 10.38
N LYS A 278 28.84 6.85 10.55
CA LYS A 278 28.05 6.83 11.79
C LYS A 278 26.64 6.35 11.44
N GLY A 279 26.04 5.50 12.27
CA GLY A 279 24.68 4.99 12.04
C GLY A 279 24.57 4.10 10.80
N GLU A 280 23.39 4.11 10.16
CA GLU A 280 23.08 3.26 9.00
C GLU A 280 23.41 3.97 7.69
N PHE A 281 24.49 3.55 7.02
CA PHE A 281 24.87 4.04 5.69
C PHE A 281 25.33 2.88 4.80
N PRO A 282 24.52 2.43 3.83
CA PRO A 282 24.86 1.28 2.99
C PRO A 282 26.04 1.54 2.04
N ASP A 283 26.96 0.57 1.92
CA ASP A 283 28.19 0.68 1.12
C ASP A 283 27.95 1.02 -0.36
N TYR A 284 26.89 0.47 -0.96
CA TYR A 284 26.54 0.74 -2.36
C TYR A 284 26.04 2.19 -2.61
N SER A 285 25.74 2.94 -1.54
CA SER A 285 25.29 4.33 -1.61
C SER A 285 26.41 5.32 -1.31
N PHE A 286 27.64 4.86 -1.08
CA PHE A 286 28.74 5.78 -0.81
C PHE A 286 28.95 6.77 -1.98
N PRO A 287 29.01 8.08 -1.70
CA PRO A 287 29.15 9.10 -2.73
C PRO A 287 30.58 9.16 -3.30
N THR A 288 31.58 8.68 -2.54
CA THR A 288 32.97 8.52 -2.98
C THR A 288 33.58 7.26 -2.37
N GLU A 289 34.85 6.97 -2.70
CA GLU A 289 35.57 5.78 -2.25
C GLU A 289 35.70 5.76 -0.72
N LYS A 290 35.46 4.58 -0.12
CA LYS A 290 35.66 4.35 1.31
C LYS A 290 37.14 4.51 1.69
N GLU A 291 38.05 4.00 0.86
CA GLU A 291 39.47 4.25 0.97
C GLU A 291 39.91 5.12 -0.22
N LEU A 292 40.11 6.41 0.05
CA LEU A 292 40.55 7.35 -0.96
C LEU A 292 42.08 7.39 -0.97
N GLU A 293 42.71 6.82 -2.00
CA GLU A 293 44.16 6.86 -2.19
C GLU A 293 44.55 7.99 -3.13
N LEU A 294 45.45 8.87 -2.67
CA LEU A 294 45.91 10.05 -3.42
C LEU A 294 47.43 10.19 -3.37
N LYS A 295 47.98 10.93 -4.34
CA LYS A 295 49.38 11.37 -4.41
C LYS A 295 49.41 12.86 -4.77
N ILE A 296 50.52 13.54 -4.46
CA ILE A 296 50.78 14.86 -5.04
C ILE A 296 50.78 14.73 -6.57
N ASN A 297 50.18 15.70 -7.26
CA ASN A 297 49.88 15.72 -8.69
C ASN A 297 48.75 14.78 -9.16
N ALA A 298 48.01 14.14 -8.24
CA ALA A 298 46.82 13.37 -8.63
C ALA A 298 45.70 14.30 -9.15
N GLN A 299 45.09 13.93 -10.27
CA GLN A 299 43.90 14.61 -10.78
C GLN A 299 42.67 14.10 -10.04
N VAL A 300 41.96 15.02 -9.40
CA VAL A 300 40.76 14.74 -8.62
C VAL A 300 39.59 15.58 -9.08
N MET A 301 38.39 15.12 -8.75
CA MET A 301 37.13 15.83 -9.00
C MET A 301 36.36 15.95 -7.70
N PHE A 302 35.74 17.12 -7.49
CA PHE A 302 34.84 17.35 -6.39
C PHE A 302 33.52 16.61 -6.58
N VAL A 303 33.04 15.90 -5.56
CA VAL A 303 31.77 15.12 -5.61
C VAL A 303 30.63 15.77 -4.80
N LYS A 304 30.85 17.00 -4.31
CA LYS A 304 29.89 17.76 -3.52
C LYS A 304 29.98 19.24 -3.90
N ASN A 305 28.87 19.98 -3.74
CA ASN A 305 28.90 21.43 -3.86
C ASN A 305 29.37 22.07 -2.55
N ASP A 306 30.19 23.10 -2.66
CA ASP A 306 30.59 23.89 -1.50
C ASP A 306 29.38 24.67 -0.95
N LEU A 307 29.19 24.56 0.37
CA LEU A 307 28.13 25.24 1.12
C LEU A 307 28.61 26.55 1.73
N SER A 308 29.92 26.83 1.68
CA SER A 308 30.48 28.10 2.14
C SER A 308 29.89 29.28 1.36
N PRO A 309 29.87 30.50 1.93
CA PRO A 309 29.50 31.71 1.22
C PRO A 309 30.34 31.95 -0.04
N GLU A 310 31.62 31.53 -0.03
CA GLU A 310 32.56 31.71 -1.13
C GLU A 310 32.30 30.77 -2.32
N LYS A 311 31.65 29.62 -2.09
CA LYS A 311 31.33 28.61 -3.12
C LYS A 311 32.53 28.24 -3.99
N LEU A 312 33.64 27.91 -3.34
CA LEU A 312 34.95 27.70 -3.99
C LEU A 312 34.94 26.54 -5.00
N PHE A 313 34.12 25.53 -4.76
CA PHE A 313 33.97 24.38 -5.65
C PHE A 313 32.52 23.91 -5.82
N PHE A 314 32.30 23.14 -6.87
CA PHE A 314 31.02 22.51 -7.20
C PHE A 314 31.23 21.06 -7.62
N ASN A 315 30.17 20.26 -7.54
CA ASN A 315 30.20 18.85 -7.94
C ASN A 315 30.56 18.73 -9.44
N GLY A 316 31.67 18.07 -9.75
CA GLY A 316 32.23 17.94 -11.09
C GLY A 316 33.47 18.81 -11.36
N LYS A 317 33.81 19.79 -10.50
CA LYS A 317 35.00 20.63 -10.67
C LYS A 317 36.26 19.75 -10.57
N ILE A 318 37.20 19.90 -11.51
CA ILE A 318 38.45 19.13 -11.57
C ILE A 318 39.58 19.98 -11.00
N GLY A 319 40.49 19.34 -10.25
CA GLY A 319 41.69 19.97 -9.73
C GLY A 319 42.83 18.96 -9.58
N THR A 320 44.01 19.48 -9.22
CA THR A 320 45.22 18.68 -8.98
C THR A 320 45.63 18.81 -7.53
N ILE A 321 46.00 17.69 -6.89
CA ILE A 321 46.53 17.71 -5.52
C ILE A 321 47.91 18.38 -5.52
N THR A 322 48.08 19.46 -4.77
CA THR A 322 49.37 20.14 -4.61
C THR A 322 50.06 19.82 -3.29
N GLY A 323 49.29 19.47 -2.27
CA GLY A 323 49.83 19.19 -0.95
C GLY A 323 48.85 18.48 -0.02
N PHE A 324 49.41 17.97 1.08
CA PHE A 324 48.67 17.40 2.19
C PHE A 324 49.10 18.10 3.45
N GLU A 325 48.16 18.74 4.14
CA GLU A 325 48.33 19.22 5.51
C GLU A 325 47.77 18.16 6.47
N ASP A 326 47.86 18.39 7.78
CA ASP A 326 47.48 17.38 8.78
C ASP A 326 46.03 16.91 8.59
N ASP A 327 45.08 17.86 8.51
CA ASP A 327 43.65 17.58 8.35
C ASP A 327 43.05 18.08 7.01
N LYS A 328 43.87 18.60 6.10
CA LYS A 328 43.40 19.22 4.84
C LYS A 328 44.14 18.70 3.62
N ILE A 329 43.43 18.70 2.49
CA ILE A 329 44.00 18.40 1.18
C ILE A 329 44.02 19.68 0.36
N LEU A 330 45.19 20.05 -0.16
CA LEU A 330 45.34 21.24 -1.00
C LEU A 330 45.09 20.85 -2.46
N VAL A 331 44.09 21.49 -3.07
CA VAL A 331 43.68 21.23 -4.45
C VAL A 331 43.78 22.52 -5.26
N LYS A 332 44.61 22.51 -6.30
CA LYS A 332 44.69 23.60 -7.28
C LYS A 332 43.78 23.31 -8.45
N CYS A 333 42.75 24.13 -8.64
CA CYS A 333 41.93 24.13 -9.84
C CYS A 333 42.53 25.09 -10.88
N LYS A 334 42.30 24.80 -12.15
CA LYS A 334 42.93 25.53 -13.27
C LYS A 334 42.57 27.01 -13.32
N ASP A 335 41.32 27.32 -12.99
CA ASP A 335 40.74 28.67 -13.11
C ASP A 335 40.83 29.48 -11.80
N ASP A 336 41.43 28.92 -10.74
CA ASP A 336 41.49 29.55 -9.43
C ASP A 336 42.90 30.11 -9.16
N ASP A 337 42.99 31.35 -8.70
CA ASP A 337 44.26 32.01 -8.35
C ASP A 337 44.92 31.41 -7.10
N SER A 338 44.13 30.83 -6.20
CA SER A 338 44.58 30.22 -4.95
C SER A 338 44.33 28.70 -4.92
N GLU A 339 44.95 28.01 -3.96
CA GLU A 339 44.66 26.61 -3.68
C GLU A 339 43.39 26.51 -2.82
N ILE A 340 42.52 25.56 -3.13
CA ILE A 340 41.37 25.24 -2.30
C ILE A 340 41.84 24.30 -1.19
N GLN A 341 41.62 24.72 0.06
CA GLN A 341 41.76 23.85 1.22
C GLN A 341 40.51 22.97 1.35
N VAL A 342 40.67 21.68 1.07
CA VAL A 342 39.56 20.72 1.10
C VAL A 342 39.54 20.02 2.43
N GLU A 343 38.40 20.14 3.12
CA GLU A 343 38.11 19.51 4.40
C GLU A 343 37.17 18.31 4.23
N ILE A 344 37.04 17.51 5.29
CA ILE A 344 36.11 16.38 5.33
C ILE A 344 34.68 16.91 5.23
N ALA A 345 33.91 16.34 4.29
CA ALA A 345 32.50 16.64 4.12
C ALA A 345 31.63 15.53 4.71
N GLU A 346 30.43 15.91 5.15
CA GLU A 346 29.40 14.98 5.64
C GLU A 346 28.31 14.75 4.58
N TRP A 347 27.92 13.49 4.35
CA TRP A 347 26.71 13.13 3.61
C TRP A 347 25.76 12.38 4.52
N ASN A 348 24.49 12.75 4.47
CA ASN A 348 23.45 12.19 5.31
C ASN A 348 22.63 11.17 4.53
N ASN A 349 22.49 9.98 5.10
CA ASN A 349 21.44 9.04 4.75
C ASN A 349 20.23 9.36 5.61
N ILE A 350 19.11 9.69 4.97
CA ILE A 350 17.91 10.13 5.65
C ILE A 350 16.80 9.08 5.60
N ARG A 351 15.88 9.19 6.54
CA ARG A 351 14.59 8.52 6.53
C ARG A 351 13.50 9.56 6.77
N TYR A 352 12.35 9.36 6.14
CA TYR A 352 11.18 10.18 6.44
C TYR A 352 10.50 9.68 7.70
N GLU A 353 10.22 10.60 8.61
CA GLU A 353 9.47 10.38 9.83
C GLU A 353 8.38 11.43 9.97
N ILE A 354 7.44 11.19 10.89
CA ILE A 354 6.44 12.19 11.25
C ILE A 354 6.93 12.93 12.49
N ASN A 355 6.95 14.26 12.44
CA ASN A 355 7.18 15.07 13.62
C ASN A 355 5.99 14.94 14.58
N ASP A 356 6.22 14.56 15.83
CA ASP A 356 5.13 14.32 16.78
C ASP A 356 4.34 15.57 17.17
N ASP A 357 4.94 16.76 17.11
CA ASP A 357 4.29 18.02 17.47
C ASP A 357 3.54 18.64 16.29
N THR A 358 4.23 18.80 15.15
CA THR A 358 3.65 19.46 13.98
C THR A 358 2.82 18.51 13.11
N LYS A 359 3.02 17.20 13.28
CA LYS A 359 2.53 16.10 12.42
C LYS A 359 3.02 16.18 10.98
N GLU A 360 3.97 17.06 10.66
CA GLU A 360 4.56 17.18 9.33
C GLU A 360 5.60 16.10 9.07
N ILE A 361 5.85 15.82 7.79
CA ILE A 361 6.91 14.90 7.39
C ILE A 361 8.24 15.63 7.61
N LYS A 362 9.12 15.05 8.42
CA LYS A 362 10.48 15.53 8.65
C LYS A 362 11.49 14.52 8.08
N GLU A 363 12.68 15.02 7.80
CA GLU A 363 13.83 14.19 7.43
C GLU A 363 14.64 13.91 8.70
N GLU A 364 14.82 12.64 9.04
CA GLU A 364 15.70 12.19 10.13
C GLU A 364 16.98 11.60 9.54
N VAL A 365 18.14 12.02 10.03
CA VAL A 365 19.43 11.45 9.62
C VAL A 365 19.65 10.14 10.38
N ILE A 366 19.59 9.02 9.67
CA ILE A 366 19.80 7.67 10.24
C ILE A 366 21.26 7.21 10.15
N GLY A 367 22.04 7.86 9.28
CA GLY A 367 23.47 7.65 9.20
C GLY A 367 24.17 8.75 8.44
N SER A 368 25.47 8.90 8.71
CA SER A 368 26.33 9.91 8.10
C SER A 368 27.61 9.24 7.57
N PHE A 369 28.05 9.66 6.39
CA PHE A 369 29.31 9.28 5.79
C PHE A 369 30.23 10.51 5.78
N PHE A 370 31.45 10.36 6.30
CA PHE A 370 32.45 11.42 6.43
C PHE A 370 33.67 11.06 5.59
N GLN A 371 33.98 11.89 4.59
CA GLN A 371 35.16 11.74 3.73
C GLN A 371 35.49 13.06 3.05
N TYR A 372 36.72 13.23 2.57
CA TYR A 372 37.01 14.34 1.66
C TYR A 372 36.13 14.25 0.40
N PRO A 373 35.50 15.34 -0.06
CA PRO A 373 34.60 15.36 -1.22
C PRO A 373 35.34 15.27 -2.55
N LEU A 374 36.27 14.32 -2.66
CA LEU A 374 37.15 14.11 -3.80
C LEU A 374 37.06 12.67 -4.30
N LYS A 375 37.32 12.51 -5.60
CA LYS A 375 37.53 11.22 -6.26
C LYS A 375 38.57 11.36 -7.37
N LEU A 376 39.34 10.30 -7.65
CA LEU A 376 40.21 10.27 -8.82
C LEU A 376 39.43 10.54 -10.11
N ALA A 377 40.00 11.37 -10.98
CA ALA A 377 39.25 11.96 -12.07
C ALA A 377 39.99 11.96 -13.41
N TRP A 378 40.94 11.04 -13.64
CA TRP A 378 41.45 10.82 -15.00
C TRP A 378 40.42 10.13 -15.87
N ALA A 379 39.61 9.24 -15.30
CA ALA A 379 38.51 8.61 -16.00
C ALA A 379 37.27 8.43 -15.11
N ILE A 380 36.10 8.51 -15.74
CA ILE A 380 34.80 8.21 -15.14
C ILE A 380 33.94 7.49 -16.17
N THR A 381 32.92 6.76 -15.72
CA THR A 381 31.94 6.21 -16.65
C THR A 381 30.94 7.26 -17.11
N ILE A 382 30.41 7.10 -18.33
CA ILE A 382 29.33 7.95 -18.86
C ILE A 382 28.11 7.94 -17.94
N HIS A 383 27.81 6.80 -17.30
CA HIS A 383 26.75 6.73 -16.29
C HIS A 383 27.01 7.63 -15.08
N LYS A 384 28.21 7.58 -14.51
CA LYS A 384 28.58 8.39 -13.33
C LYS A 384 28.83 9.86 -13.67
N SER A 385 28.98 10.21 -14.95
CA SER A 385 29.11 11.61 -15.39
C SER A 385 27.77 12.32 -15.59
N GLN A 386 26.65 11.60 -15.47
CA GLN A 386 25.33 12.20 -15.58
C GLN A 386 25.15 13.32 -14.54
N GLY A 387 24.47 14.39 -14.91
CA GLY A 387 24.39 15.62 -14.11
C GLY A 387 25.66 16.48 -14.06
N LEU A 388 26.87 15.92 -14.26
CA LEU A 388 28.15 16.65 -14.19
C LEU A 388 28.43 17.52 -15.42
N THR A 389 29.36 18.45 -15.26
CA THR A 389 29.83 19.39 -16.30
C THR A 389 31.35 19.45 -16.29
N PHE A 390 31.99 19.39 -17.46
CA PHE A 390 33.44 19.41 -17.63
C PHE A 390 33.88 20.50 -18.61
N GLU A 391 35.05 21.08 -18.36
CA GLU A 391 35.71 21.99 -19.31
C GLU A 391 36.28 21.22 -20.50
N LYS A 392 36.98 20.12 -20.21
CA LYS A 392 37.67 19.30 -21.20
C LYS A 392 37.40 17.82 -20.96
N ALA A 393 36.94 17.10 -21.98
CA ALA A 393 36.71 15.66 -21.87
C ALA A 393 37.14 14.90 -23.12
N ILE A 394 37.67 13.69 -22.88
CA ILE A 394 37.95 12.70 -23.92
C ILE A 394 36.80 11.70 -23.91
N ILE A 395 36.18 11.48 -25.06
CA ILE A 395 35.03 10.57 -25.16
C ILE A 395 35.40 9.39 -26.04
N ASP A 396 35.24 8.19 -25.47
CA ASP A 396 35.24 6.96 -26.22
C ASP A 396 33.81 6.59 -26.63
N ALA A 397 33.49 6.82 -27.90
CA ALA A 397 32.17 6.59 -28.47
C ALA A 397 32.04 5.20 -29.12
N LYS A 398 33.15 4.45 -29.29
CA LYS A 398 33.17 3.20 -30.07
C LYS A 398 32.35 2.08 -29.43
N ASP A 399 32.40 2.00 -28.10
CA ASP A 399 31.74 0.95 -27.32
C ASP A 399 30.39 1.39 -26.74
N ALA A 400 29.81 2.51 -27.20
CA ALA A 400 28.52 2.98 -26.71
C ALA A 400 27.41 1.98 -27.09
N PHE A 401 26.95 1.22 -26.09
CA PHE A 401 26.01 0.13 -26.29
C PHE A 401 24.56 0.51 -25.93
N ALA A 402 24.35 1.56 -25.15
CA ALA A 402 23.04 1.96 -24.64
C ALA A 402 22.46 3.19 -25.35
N PHE A 403 21.13 3.27 -25.44
CA PHE A 403 20.41 4.45 -25.93
C PHE A 403 20.77 5.70 -25.11
N GLY A 404 20.98 6.83 -25.79
CA GLY A 404 21.31 8.14 -25.18
C GLY A 404 22.74 8.28 -24.64
N GLN A 405 23.54 7.21 -24.59
CA GLN A 405 24.88 7.23 -23.97
C GLN A 405 25.85 8.21 -24.66
N VAL A 406 25.87 8.25 -26.00
CA VAL A 406 26.70 9.20 -26.77
C VAL A 406 26.27 10.64 -26.49
N TYR A 407 24.97 10.93 -26.49
CA TYR A 407 24.44 12.26 -26.18
C TYR A 407 24.80 12.69 -24.75
N VAL A 408 24.66 11.79 -23.77
CA VAL A 408 25.05 12.06 -22.37
C VAL A 408 26.51 12.44 -22.31
N ALA A 409 27.39 11.67 -22.95
CA ALA A 409 28.83 11.91 -22.96
C ALA A 409 29.16 13.28 -23.58
N LEU A 410 28.65 13.57 -24.79
CA LEU A 410 28.91 14.82 -25.51
C LEU A 410 28.39 16.05 -24.73
N SER A 411 27.20 15.94 -24.13
CA SER A 411 26.57 17.02 -23.36
C SER A 411 27.24 17.32 -22.01
N ARG A 412 28.31 16.59 -21.64
CA ARG A 412 29.09 16.90 -20.43
C ARG A 412 30.03 18.07 -20.62
N CYS A 413 30.53 18.30 -21.83
CA CYS A 413 31.42 19.43 -22.13
C CYS A 413 30.66 20.76 -22.17
N LYS A 414 31.34 21.85 -21.79
CA LYS A 414 30.82 23.22 -21.94
C LYS A 414 30.94 23.75 -23.37
N THR A 415 32.03 23.41 -24.06
CA THR A 415 32.35 23.89 -25.41
C THR A 415 32.75 22.73 -26.33
N LEU A 416 32.61 22.93 -27.66
CA LEU A 416 33.06 21.96 -28.65
C LEU A 416 34.58 21.79 -28.64
N ASP A 417 35.33 22.86 -28.36
CA ASP A 417 36.80 22.84 -28.29
C ASP A 417 37.35 22.08 -27.07
N GLY A 418 36.57 21.99 -26.01
CA GLY A 418 36.88 21.16 -24.85
C GLY A 418 36.72 19.66 -25.11
N LEU A 419 36.05 19.28 -26.21
CA LEU A 419 35.78 17.91 -26.55
C LEU A 419 36.91 17.31 -27.41
N VAL A 420 37.34 16.10 -27.07
CA VAL A 420 38.16 15.25 -27.94
C VAL A 420 37.52 13.88 -28.03
N LEU A 421 37.45 13.33 -29.24
CA LEU A 421 36.98 11.98 -29.47
C LEU A 421 38.17 11.04 -29.60
N SER A 422 38.20 9.94 -28.84
CA SER A 422 39.21 8.87 -29.01
C SER A 422 38.84 7.89 -30.12
N SER A 423 37.61 7.97 -30.63
CA SER A 423 37.07 7.19 -31.73
C SER A 423 36.08 8.04 -32.52
N PRO A 424 35.96 7.89 -33.85
CA PRO A 424 34.93 8.60 -34.61
C PRO A 424 33.54 8.18 -34.15
N VAL A 425 32.61 9.14 -34.12
CA VAL A 425 31.18 8.88 -33.90
C VAL A 425 30.61 8.35 -35.21
N GLY A 426 30.07 7.13 -35.17
CA GLY A 426 29.30 6.56 -36.27
C GLY A 426 27.79 6.75 -36.07
N GLN A 427 27.02 6.75 -37.16
CA GLN A 427 25.55 6.77 -37.08
C GLN A 427 24.99 5.62 -36.22
N SER A 428 25.60 4.43 -36.28
CA SER A 428 25.21 3.26 -35.48
C SER A 428 25.35 3.45 -33.97
N GLY A 429 26.22 4.37 -33.52
CA GLY A 429 26.37 4.73 -32.10
C GLY A 429 25.26 5.65 -31.58
N ILE A 430 24.55 6.35 -32.47
CA ILE A 430 23.39 7.18 -32.14
C ILE A 430 22.15 6.30 -32.24
N LYS A 431 22.02 5.37 -31.27
CA LYS A 431 20.86 4.47 -31.19
C LYS A 431 19.59 5.25 -30.97
N SER A 432 18.47 4.68 -31.40
CA SER A 432 17.17 5.28 -31.14
C SER A 432 16.09 4.32 -30.71
N ASP A 433 15.30 4.76 -29.73
CA ASP A 433 14.08 4.09 -29.33
C ASP A 433 12.86 4.80 -29.95
N PHE A 434 12.07 4.04 -30.72
CA PHE A 434 10.87 4.56 -31.38
C PHE A 434 9.85 5.08 -30.36
N SER A 435 9.69 4.37 -29.24
CA SER A 435 8.75 4.72 -28.17
C SER A 435 9.08 6.08 -27.55
N VAL A 436 10.37 6.39 -27.40
CA VAL A 436 10.83 7.70 -26.90
C VAL A 436 10.56 8.81 -27.92
N SER A 437 10.82 8.55 -29.21
CA SER A 437 10.54 9.53 -30.27
C SER A 437 9.03 9.83 -30.39
N GLU A 438 8.19 8.81 -30.34
CA GLU A 438 6.73 8.96 -30.34
C GLU A 438 6.25 9.76 -29.13
N PHE A 439 6.73 9.40 -27.93
CA PHE A 439 6.40 10.09 -26.69
C PHE A 439 6.76 11.58 -26.73
N ASN A 440 7.97 11.93 -27.17
CA ASN A 440 8.39 13.32 -27.30
C ASN A 440 7.52 14.11 -28.28
N SER A 441 7.13 13.51 -29.41
CA SER A 441 6.23 14.16 -30.38
C SER A 441 4.85 14.45 -29.77
N GLN A 442 4.33 13.55 -28.93
CA GLN A 442 3.08 13.79 -28.20
C GLN A 442 3.24 14.91 -27.16
N MET A 443 4.38 14.99 -26.47
CA MET A 443 4.67 16.07 -25.53
C MET A 443 4.72 17.45 -26.20
N GLU A 444 5.35 17.55 -27.37
CA GLU A 444 5.43 18.80 -28.11
C GLU A 444 4.06 19.31 -28.58
N LYS A 445 3.16 18.39 -28.97
CA LYS A 445 1.79 18.72 -29.37
C LYS A 445 0.91 19.15 -28.19
N ASN A 446 1.18 18.63 -27.00
CA ASN A 446 0.35 18.81 -25.80
C ASN A 446 1.03 19.69 -24.75
N ARG A 447 1.69 20.77 -25.18
CA ARG A 447 2.34 21.71 -24.25
C ARG A 447 1.27 22.40 -23.38
N PRO A 448 1.44 22.39 -22.04
CA PRO A 448 0.51 23.05 -21.15
C PRO A 448 0.66 24.57 -21.28
N ASP A 449 -0.47 25.26 -21.17
CA ASP A 449 -0.55 26.71 -21.14
C ASP A 449 -1.25 27.19 -19.85
N ASP A 450 -1.33 28.51 -19.66
CA ASP A 450 -2.02 29.10 -18.51
C ASP A 450 -3.52 28.77 -18.49
N GLY A 451 -4.14 28.55 -19.66
CA GLY A 451 -5.55 28.15 -19.76
C GLY A 451 -5.79 26.75 -19.17
N LEU A 452 -4.92 25.79 -19.51
CA LEU A 452 -4.94 24.45 -18.94
C LEU A 452 -4.63 24.49 -17.44
N LEU A 453 -3.71 25.35 -16.99
CA LEU A 453 -3.42 25.52 -15.57
C LEU A 453 -4.67 25.98 -14.80
N GLN A 454 -5.37 27.00 -15.29
CA GLN A 454 -6.59 27.50 -14.65
C GLN A 454 -7.68 26.43 -14.62
N LYS A 455 -7.87 25.69 -15.72
CA LYS A 455 -8.81 24.58 -15.80
C LYS A 455 -8.46 23.47 -14.80
N ALA A 456 -7.20 23.03 -14.76
CA ALA A 456 -6.74 21.97 -13.89
C ALA A 456 -6.79 22.36 -12.40
N ARG A 457 -6.46 23.62 -12.09
CA ARG A 457 -6.62 24.19 -10.75
C ARG A 457 -8.08 24.15 -10.32
N ARG A 458 -8.97 24.63 -11.20
CA ARG A 458 -10.40 24.59 -10.97
C ARG A 458 -10.84 23.16 -10.68
N GLU A 459 -10.62 22.23 -11.61
CA GLU A 459 -10.99 20.80 -11.46
C GLU A 459 -10.46 20.18 -10.16
N PHE A 460 -9.25 20.54 -9.74
CA PHE A 460 -8.70 20.10 -8.46
C PHE A 460 -9.48 20.65 -7.26
N GLU A 461 -9.77 21.94 -7.25
CA GLU A 461 -10.63 22.56 -6.23
C GLU A 461 -12.03 21.90 -6.20
N GLN A 462 -12.62 21.65 -7.38
CA GLN A 462 -13.91 20.97 -7.49
C GLN A 462 -13.87 19.58 -6.87
N LEU A 463 -12.82 18.80 -7.16
CA LEU A 463 -12.64 17.46 -6.64
C LEU A 463 -12.55 17.46 -5.11
N LEU A 464 -11.77 18.37 -4.52
CA LEU A 464 -11.62 18.47 -3.07
C LEU A 464 -12.92 18.87 -2.37
N ILE A 465 -13.65 19.83 -2.95
CA ILE A 465 -14.95 20.29 -2.42
C ILE A 465 -15.99 19.17 -2.48
N ILE A 466 -16.03 18.40 -3.58
CA ILE A 466 -16.93 17.26 -3.72
C ILE A 466 -16.56 16.14 -2.72
N ASP A 467 -15.27 15.78 -2.63
CA ASP A 467 -14.76 14.75 -1.71
C ASP A 467 -15.08 15.04 -0.23
N LEU A 468 -15.12 16.32 0.17
CA LEU A 468 -15.49 16.74 1.53
C LEU A 468 -16.87 16.20 1.93
N PHE A 469 -17.84 16.24 1.01
CA PHE A 469 -19.21 15.84 1.30
C PHE A 469 -19.52 14.39 0.91
N ASP A 470 -18.61 13.67 0.26
CA ASP A 470 -18.83 12.27 -0.18
C ASP A 470 -18.82 11.29 0.99
N TYR A 471 -19.84 10.44 1.07
CA TYR A 471 -20.00 9.41 2.10
C TYR A 471 -20.06 7.99 1.53
N GLU A 472 -19.89 7.79 0.22
CA GLU A 472 -20.05 6.47 -0.41
C GLU A 472 -19.03 5.46 0.11
N SER A 473 -17.77 5.86 0.31
CA SER A 473 -16.75 4.97 0.86
C SER A 473 -17.03 4.57 2.32
N ILE A 474 -17.45 5.52 3.17
CA ILE A 474 -17.91 5.25 4.55
C ILE A 474 -19.10 4.28 4.54
N LYS A 475 -20.11 4.52 3.69
CA LYS A 475 -21.27 3.65 3.54
C LYS A 475 -20.88 2.23 3.14
N ARG A 476 -19.98 2.06 2.16
CA ARG A 476 -19.50 0.75 1.74
C ARG A 476 -18.78 0.01 2.87
N ARG A 477 -17.92 0.70 3.63
CA ARG A 477 -17.19 0.10 4.76
C ARG A 477 -18.13 -0.28 5.91
N PHE A 478 -19.09 0.58 6.23
CA PHE A 478 -20.08 0.30 7.27
C PHE A 478 -21.02 -0.83 6.83
N GLY A 479 -21.42 -0.88 5.55
CA GLY A 479 -22.16 -2.00 4.98
C GLY A 479 -21.40 -3.33 5.07
N TYR A 480 -20.09 -3.32 4.80
CA TYR A 480 -19.24 -4.50 5.00
C TYR A 480 -19.18 -4.92 6.48
N PHE A 481 -18.96 -3.97 7.40
CA PHE A 481 -18.98 -4.24 8.84
C PHE A 481 -20.31 -4.88 9.25
N LEU A 482 -21.45 -4.31 8.83
CA LEU A 482 -22.76 -4.84 9.14
C LEU A 482 -23.01 -6.23 8.58
N LYS A 483 -22.55 -6.50 7.35
CA LYS A 483 -22.63 -7.83 6.75
C LYS A 483 -21.92 -8.85 7.63
N VAL A 484 -20.65 -8.60 7.96
CA VAL A 484 -19.86 -9.50 8.81
C VAL A 484 -20.46 -9.62 10.21
N PHE A 485 -20.98 -8.52 10.76
CA PHE A 485 -21.60 -8.50 12.09
C PHE A 485 -22.85 -9.39 12.12
N LYS A 486 -23.76 -9.24 11.13
CA LYS A 486 -25.01 -10.02 11.04
C LYS A 486 -24.76 -11.50 10.74
N GLU A 487 -23.81 -11.82 9.85
CA GLU A 487 -23.44 -13.22 9.55
C GLU A 487 -22.89 -13.95 10.80
N ASN A 488 -22.37 -13.21 11.78
CA ASN A 488 -21.73 -13.76 12.97
C ASN A 488 -22.43 -13.34 14.27
N GLU A 489 -23.68 -12.88 14.21
CA GLU A 489 -24.43 -12.33 15.36
C GLU A 489 -24.46 -13.30 16.56
N SER A 490 -24.58 -14.60 16.28
CA SER A 490 -24.57 -15.67 17.31
C SER A 490 -23.24 -15.85 18.04
N ALA A 491 -22.13 -15.37 17.49
CA ALA A 491 -20.78 -15.46 18.04
C ALA A 491 -20.30 -14.13 18.64
N VAL A 492 -21.05 -13.05 18.45
CA VAL A 492 -20.74 -11.70 18.92
C VAL A 492 -21.44 -11.44 20.24
N ASP A 493 -20.78 -10.68 21.11
CA ASP A 493 -21.34 -10.30 22.39
C ASP A 493 -22.53 -9.34 22.20
N LEU A 494 -23.73 -9.81 22.55
CA LEU A 494 -25.03 -9.13 22.40
C LEU A 494 -25.19 -7.82 23.22
N LEU A 495 -24.16 -7.42 23.97
CA LEU A 495 -24.13 -6.18 24.75
C LEU A 495 -23.23 -5.08 24.17
N SER A 496 -23.03 -5.06 22.84
CA SER A 496 -22.78 -3.77 22.21
C SER A 496 -24.00 -2.89 22.47
N SER A 497 -23.85 -1.86 23.29
CA SER A 497 -24.90 -0.88 23.64
C SER A 497 -25.46 -0.12 22.43
N LEU A 498 -24.95 -0.40 21.23
CA LEU A 498 -25.21 0.28 19.98
C LEU A 498 -25.95 -0.67 19.03
N ASP A 499 -27.12 -0.25 18.57
CA ASP A 499 -27.77 -0.89 17.44
C ASP A 499 -27.11 -0.40 16.15
N TYR A 500 -26.11 -1.15 15.68
CA TYR A 500 -25.40 -0.79 14.45
C TYR A 500 -26.32 -0.77 13.21
N SER A 501 -27.41 -1.53 13.21
CA SER A 501 -28.36 -1.52 12.09
C SER A 501 -29.15 -0.21 12.08
N ASP A 502 -29.61 0.23 13.24
CA ASP A 502 -30.30 1.52 13.39
C ASP A 502 -29.38 2.69 13.07
N ILE A 503 -28.14 2.69 13.60
CA ILE A 503 -27.12 3.71 13.29
C ILE A 503 -26.88 3.79 11.78
N PHE A 504 -26.74 2.65 11.09
CA PHE A 504 -26.52 2.64 9.65
C PHE A 504 -27.74 3.11 8.86
N ASN A 505 -28.95 2.77 9.30
CA ASN A 505 -30.18 3.23 8.67
C ASN A 505 -30.32 4.76 8.80
N SER A 506 -30.12 5.29 10.01
CA SER A 506 -30.12 6.73 10.30
C SER A 506 -29.02 7.45 9.51
N PHE A 507 -27.80 6.90 9.48
CA PHE A 507 -26.72 7.41 8.62
C PHE A 507 -27.13 7.42 7.14
N ARG A 508 -27.76 6.35 6.65
CA ARG A 508 -28.18 6.25 5.26
C ARG A 508 -29.23 7.32 4.90
N SER A 509 -30.28 7.44 5.69
CA SER A 509 -31.41 8.34 5.40
C SER A 509 -31.09 9.81 5.67
N GLU A 510 -30.38 10.12 6.75
CA GLU A 510 -30.15 11.50 7.19
C GLU A 510 -28.82 12.10 6.74
N ILE A 511 -27.82 11.27 6.43
CA ILE A 511 -26.49 11.76 6.01
C ILE A 511 -26.25 11.41 4.54
N TYR A 512 -26.24 10.12 4.19
CA TYR A 512 -25.83 9.69 2.85
C TYR A 512 -26.82 10.13 1.76
N ASP A 513 -28.12 9.87 1.92
CA ASP A 513 -29.10 10.25 0.90
C ASP A 513 -29.21 11.79 0.76
N VAL A 514 -29.03 12.50 1.87
CA VAL A 514 -28.95 13.98 1.88
C VAL A 514 -27.67 14.44 1.19
N SER A 515 -26.53 13.79 1.41
CA SER A 515 -25.28 14.12 0.75
C SER A 515 -25.35 13.89 -0.75
N VAL A 516 -26.01 12.82 -1.22
CA VAL A 516 -26.22 12.57 -2.66
C VAL A 516 -27.02 13.70 -3.32
N LYS A 517 -28.09 14.17 -2.66
CA LYS A 517 -28.88 15.32 -3.15
C LYS A 517 -28.08 16.62 -3.12
N PHE A 518 -27.37 16.86 -2.02
CA PHE A 518 -26.50 18.02 -1.84
C PHE A 518 -25.40 18.07 -2.91
N HIS A 519 -24.80 16.93 -3.23
CA HIS A 519 -23.79 16.80 -4.27
C HIS A 519 -24.28 17.24 -5.64
N LYS A 520 -25.52 16.90 -6.00
CA LYS A 520 -26.06 17.30 -7.30
C LYS A 520 -26.09 18.83 -7.42
N GLN A 521 -26.62 19.50 -6.40
CA GLN A 521 -26.63 20.96 -6.33
C GLN A 521 -25.22 21.55 -6.26
N LEU A 522 -24.35 20.99 -5.42
CA LEU A 522 -22.99 21.48 -5.24
C LEU A 522 -22.19 21.36 -6.54
N LYS A 523 -22.32 20.25 -7.27
CA LYS A 523 -21.69 20.06 -8.58
C LYS A 523 -22.10 21.15 -9.56
N GLU A 524 -23.38 21.52 -9.62
CA GLU A 524 -23.85 22.60 -10.49
C GLU A 524 -23.20 23.94 -10.13
N MET A 525 -23.15 24.29 -8.84
CA MET A 525 -22.53 25.54 -8.35
C MET A 525 -21.02 25.57 -8.60
N VAL A 526 -20.33 24.48 -8.30
CA VAL A 526 -18.89 24.32 -8.48
C VAL A 526 -18.51 24.34 -9.97
N ASN A 527 -19.36 23.77 -10.84
CA ASN A 527 -19.22 23.82 -12.30
C ASN A 527 -19.59 25.17 -12.91
N ALA A 528 -20.25 26.05 -12.18
CA ALA A 528 -20.52 27.43 -12.59
C ALA A 528 -19.41 28.40 -12.13
N ALA A 529 -18.79 28.15 -10.98
CA ALA A 529 -17.74 29.01 -10.41
C ALA A 529 -16.42 28.89 -11.20
N SER A 530 -15.89 30.01 -11.71
CA SER A 530 -14.58 30.06 -12.38
C SER A 530 -13.43 29.88 -11.38
N GLU A 531 -13.52 30.52 -10.22
CA GLU A 531 -12.60 30.38 -9.09
C GLU A 531 -13.37 29.88 -7.85
N PRO A 532 -13.53 28.54 -7.68
CA PRO A 532 -14.30 27.96 -6.58
C PRO A 532 -13.91 28.48 -5.18
N GLU A 533 -12.62 28.69 -4.92
CA GLU A 533 -12.14 29.22 -3.64
C GLU A 533 -12.60 30.66 -3.36
N ARG A 534 -12.86 31.48 -4.39
CA ARG A 534 -13.23 32.90 -4.24
C ARG A 534 -14.72 33.21 -4.47
N ASP A 535 -15.50 32.24 -4.96
CA ASP A 535 -16.93 32.44 -5.18
C ASP A 535 -17.69 32.50 -3.85
N LEU A 536 -18.23 33.68 -3.52
CA LEU A 536 -18.92 33.93 -2.25
C LEU A 536 -20.16 33.04 -2.06
N LYS A 537 -20.94 32.81 -3.12
CA LYS A 537 -22.16 32.00 -3.04
C LYS A 537 -21.83 30.53 -2.79
N LEU A 538 -20.79 30.03 -3.44
CA LEU A 538 -20.27 28.69 -3.23
C LEU A 538 -19.69 28.54 -1.82
N GLN A 539 -18.89 29.52 -1.36
CA GLN A 539 -18.34 29.53 0.00
C GLN A 539 -19.45 29.48 1.06
N ASP A 540 -20.50 30.28 0.94
CA ASP A 540 -21.63 30.25 1.88
C ASP A 540 -22.38 28.92 1.85
N ARG A 541 -22.50 28.30 0.67
CA ARG A 541 -23.07 26.96 0.54
C ARG A 541 -22.20 25.89 1.20
N ILE A 542 -20.87 25.97 1.02
CA ILE A 542 -19.90 25.07 1.66
C ILE A 542 -19.97 25.23 3.18
N LYS A 543 -19.95 26.45 3.72
CA LYS A 543 -20.05 26.69 5.17
C LYS A 543 -21.33 26.12 5.77
N SER A 544 -22.46 26.35 5.11
CA SER A 544 -23.77 25.84 5.53
C SER A 544 -23.81 24.30 5.48
N GLY A 545 -23.32 23.71 4.40
CA GLY A 545 -23.19 22.26 4.27
C GLY A 545 -22.26 21.67 5.31
N ALA A 546 -21.07 22.25 5.51
CA ALA A 546 -20.07 21.81 6.46
C ALA A 546 -20.61 21.83 7.89
N SER A 547 -21.35 22.86 8.28
CA SER A 547 -22.02 22.95 9.59
C SER A 547 -23.05 21.83 9.76
N TYR A 548 -23.97 21.68 8.79
CA TYR A 548 -25.00 20.63 8.82
C TYR A 548 -24.40 19.22 8.89
N PHE A 549 -23.46 18.89 7.99
CA PHE A 549 -22.87 17.56 7.92
C PHE A 549 -21.95 17.29 9.11
N TYR A 550 -21.27 18.29 9.66
CA TYR A 550 -20.49 18.13 10.90
C TYR A 550 -21.40 17.75 12.07
N GLU A 551 -22.49 18.50 12.28
CA GLU A 551 -23.41 18.24 13.40
C GLU A 551 -24.09 16.88 13.26
N LYS A 552 -24.63 16.58 12.07
CA LYS A 552 -25.30 15.30 11.80
C LYS A 552 -24.35 14.11 11.89
N THR A 553 -23.17 14.21 11.28
CA THR A 553 -22.18 13.13 11.34
C THR A 553 -21.65 12.96 12.76
N GLY A 554 -21.49 14.06 13.50
CA GLY A 554 -21.20 14.07 14.93
C GLY A 554 -22.18 13.21 15.72
N ALA A 555 -23.46 13.61 15.68
CA ALA A 555 -24.52 13.04 16.51
C ALA A 555 -24.94 11.61 16.10
N ILE A 556 -25.04 11.33 14.79
CA ILE A 556 -25.59 10.05 14.30
C ILE A 556 -24.49 8.98 14.18
N LEU A 557 -23.25 9.37 13.90
CA LEU A 557 -22.22 8.42 13.51
C LEU A 557 -20.98 8.49 14.39
N TRP A 558 -20.40 9.67 14.59
CA TRP A 558 -19.10 9.83 15.25
C TRP A 558 -19.15 9.48 16.75
N GLU A 559 -20.13 9.99 17.50
CA GLU A 559 -20.25 9.71 18.94
C GLU A 559 -20.25 8.21 19.24
N ASP A 560 -21.06 7.45 18.50
CA ASP A 560 -21.23 6.02 18.74
C ASP A 560 -20.10 5.19 18.10
N ILE A 561 -19.74 5.47 16.84
CA ILE A 561 -18.69 4.71 16.16
C ILE A 561 -17.33 4.96 16.80
N SER A 562 -17.03 6.15 17.30
CA SER A 562 -15.71 6.46 17.88
C SER A 562 -15.35 5.53 19.05
N VAL A 563 -16.34 5.21 19.91
CA VAL A 563 -16.19 4.31 21.06
C VAL A 563 -16.55 2.86 20.74
N ALA A 564 -17.14 2.58 19.57
CA ALA A 564 -17.55 1.24 19.18
C ALA A 564 -16.40 0.24 19.21
N ARG A 565 -16.67 -0.92 19.82
CA ARG A 565 -15.83 -2.10 19.86
C ARG A 565 -16.74 -3.33 19.85
N VAL A 566 -16.34 -4.34 19.10
CA VAL A 566 -17.03 -5.63 19.11
C VAL A 566 -16.20 -6.63 19.88
N ASP A 567 -16.82 -7.29 20.85
CA ASP A 567 -16.24 -8.44 21.54
C ASP A 567 -16.94 -9.72 21.08
N SER A 568 -16.19 -10.82 20.98
CA SER A 568 -16.67 -12.10 20.49
C SER A 568 -15.87 -13.24 21.10
N ASP A 569 -16.51 -14.39 21.30
CA ASP A 569 -15.83 -15.63 21.74
C ASP A 569 -14.91 -16.19 20.64
N ASN A 570 -15.07 -15.73 19.39
CA ASN A 570 -14.19 -16.06 18.27
C ASN A 570 -13.21 -14.90 18.00
N LYS A 571 -11.94 -15.11 18.35
CA LYS A 571 -10.87 -14.13 18.19
C LYS A 571 -10.67 -13.66 16.74
N ALA A 572 -10.89 -14.52 15.74
CA ALA A 572 -10.73 -14.15 14.32
C ALA A 572 -11.85 -13.22 13.86
N ILE A 573 -13.10 -13.50 14.25
CA ILE A 573 -14.27 -12.64 13.99
C ILE A 573 -14.10 -11.31 14.72
N GLN A 574 -13.72 -11.34 16.00
CA GLN A 574 -13.43 -10.15 16.80
C GLN A 574 -12.42 -9.24 16.12
N LYS A 575 -11.30 -9.80 15.64
CA LYS A 575 -10.27 -9.05 14.91
C LYS A 575 -10.81 -8.45 13.63
N THR A 576 -11.55 -9.23 12.83
CA THR A 576 -12.10 -8.77 11.54
C THR A 576 -13.08 -7.61 11.71
N LEU A 577 -13.99 -7.70 12.68
CA LEU A 577 -14.97 -6.65 12.98
C LEU A 577 -14.32 -5.38 13.53
N ASN A 578 -13.37 -5.52 14.46
CA ASN A 578 -12.65 -4.36 14.99
C ASN A 578 -11.73 -3.72 13.94
N ASP A 579 -11.08 -4.49 13.07
CA ASP A 579 -10.30 -3.95 11.94
C ASP A 579 -11.21 -3.19 10.96
N ALA A 580 -12.45 -3.66 10.74
CA ALA A 580 -13.44 -2.93 9.95
C ALA A 580 -13.88 -1.62 10.61
N LEU A 581 -14.14 -1.63 11.93
CA LEU A 581 -14.45 -0.40 12.69
C LEU A 581 -13.30 0.60 12.67
N VAL A 582 -12.05 0.13 12.85
CA VAL A 582 -10.85 0.99 12.76
C VAL A 582 -10.79 1.66 11.40
N LYS A 583 -11.03 0.92 10.30
CA LYS A 583 -11.04 1.51 8.95
C LYS A 583 -12.14 2.56 8.75
N ILE A 584 -13.29 2.41 9.41
CA ILE A 584 -14.37 3.42 9.37
C ILE A 584 -13.93 4.67 10.15
N LYS A 585 -13.36 4.49 11.34
CA LYS A 585 -12.83 5.56 12.20
C LYS A 585 -11.73 6.37 11.50
N GLU A 586 -10.79 5.68 10.84
CA GLU A 586 -9.70 6.30 10.08
C GLU A 586 -10.18 7.16 8.90
N GLU A 587 -11.39 6.93 8.39
CA GLU A 587 -12.00 7.74 7.32
C GLU A 587 -12.91 8.85 7.88
N LEU A 588 -13.61 8.57 8.97
CA LEU A 588 -14.49 9.54 9.64
C LEU A 588 -13.72 10.67 10.32
N TYR A 589 -12.62 10.37 11.00
CA TYR A 589 -11.91 11.37 11.79
C TYR A 589 -11.35 12.51 10.92
N PRO A 590 -10.62 12.25 9.80
CA PRO A 590 -10.20 13.32 8.90
C PRO A 590 -11.39 14.07 8.27
N LYS A 591 -12.48 13.38 7.96
CA LYS A 591 -13.68 14.01 7.40
C LYS A 591 -14.31 14.99 8.39
N MET A 592 -14.44 14.61 9.67
CA MET A 592 -14.94 15.48 10.74
C MET A 592 -14.05 16.72 10.92
N ALA A 593 -12.72 16.55 10.94
CA ALA A 593 -11.79 17.67 11.05
C ALA A 593 -11.88 18.64 9.86
N CYS A 594 -12.01 18.11 8.63
CA CYS A 594 -12.20 18.94 7.44
C CYS A 594 -13.56 19.68 7.46
N LEU A 595 -14.64 19.00 7.85
CA LEU A 595 -15.97 19.61 7.96
C LEU A 595 -15.97 20.72 9.02
N GLU A 596 -15.33 20.49 10.16
CA GLU A 596 -15.21 21.50 11.23
C GLU A 596 -14.51 22.75 10.73
N HIS A 597 -13.37 22.60 10.06
CA HIS A 597 -12.64 23.72 9.49
C HIS A 597 -13.46 24.47 8.42
N CYS A 598 -14.10 23.72 7.52
CA CYS A 598 -14.86 24.31 6.41
C CYS A 598 -16.13 25.06 6.85
N LYS A 599 -16.50 25.05 8.14
CA LYS A 599 -17.49 26.00 8.70
C LYS A 599 -17.04 27.46 8.52
N GLY A 600 -15.74 27.73 8.53
CA GLY A 600 -15.16 29.06 8.26
C GLY A 600 -14.99 29.39 6.78
N GLY A 601 -15.16 28.40 5.89
CA GLY A 601 -14.92 28.50 4.45
C GLY A 601 -13.91 27.45 3.96
N PHE A 602 -13.90 27.21 2.65
CA PHE A 602 -12.96 26.32 2.01
C PHE A 602 -11.73 27.08 1.50
N SER A 603 -10.54 26.54 1.78
CA SER A 603 -9.29 26.92 1.14
C SER A 603 -8.48 25.66 0.85
N THR A 604 -7.95 25.54 -0.37
CA THR A 604 -7.22 24.35 -0.82
C THR A 604 -6.03 24.02 0.09
N LYS A 605 -5.23 25.05 0.42
CA LYS A 605 -4.06 24.90 1.28
C LYS A 605 -4.46 24.37 2.67
N LYS A 606 -5.43 25.01 3.32
CA LYS A 606 -5.84 24.64 4.68
C LYS A 606 -6.56 23.30 4.72
N TYR A 607 -7.36 22.99 3.70
CA TYR A 607 -8.03 21.70 3.56
C TYR A 607 -7.02 20.55 3.54
N LEU A 608 -5.99 20.63 2.69
CA LEU A 608 -4.96 19.60 2.58
C LEU A 608 -4.12 19.48 3.87
N GLU A 609 -3.71 20.62 4.46
CA GLU A 609 -3.00 20.65 5.74
C GLU A 609 -3.77 19.89 6.84
N ILE A 610 -5.07 20.15 6.97
CA ILE A 610 -5.93 19.57 8.01
C ILE A 610 -6.22 18.10 7.73
N LYS A 611 -6.57 17.75 6.48
CA LYS A 611 -6.83 16.37 6.07
C LYS A 611 -5.63 15.48 6.37
N ALA A 612 -4.42 15.95 6.07
CA ALA A 612 -3.20 15.20 6.32
C ALA A 612 -2.86 15.08 7.80
N LYS A 613 -2.95 16.18 8.58
CA LYS A 613 -2.75 16.15 10.05
C LYS A 613 -3.72 15.19 10.73
N ALA A 614 -4.99 15.22 10.33
CA ALA A 614 -6.00 14.33 10.90
C ALA A 614 -5.81 12.87 10.49
N SER A 615 -5.31 12.59 9.27
CA SER A 615 -5.04 11.22 8.79
C SER A 615 -3.88 10.52 9.52
N ILE A 616 -2.99 11.30 10.16
CA ILE A 616 -1.85 10.79 10.93
C ILE A 616 -2.20 10.49 12.38
N ASN A 617 -3.06 11.32 12.96
CA ASN A 617 -3.48 11.18 14.34
C ASN A 617 -4.26 9.87 14.47
N GLU A 618 -3.66 8.90 15.17
CA GLU A 618 -4.44 7.80 15.70
C GLU A 618 -5.48 8.44 16.62
N MET A 619 -6.75 8.03 16.48
CA MET A 619 -7.64 8.06 17.63
C MET A 619 -6.89 7.30 18.72
N GLY A 620 -6.28 8.04 19.63
CA GLY A 620 -5.54 7.45 20.73
C GLY A 620 -6.44 6.42 21.36
N ALA A 621 -5.85 5.28 21.70
CA ALA A 621 -6.40 4.38 22.70
C ALA A 621 -6.43 5.08 24.08
N LYS A 622 -7.02 6.28 24.17
CA LYS A 622 -7.57 6.76 25.42
C LYS A 622 -8.73 5.83 25.70
N LYS A 623 -8.55 4.98 26.73
CA LYS A 623 -9.67 4.28 27.36
C LYS A 623 -10.80 5.30 27.51
N PRO A 624 -11.99 5.08 26.92
CA PRO A 624 -13.10 5.98 27.16
C PRO A 624 -13.32 6.02 28.68
N GLU A 625 -13.32 7.23 29.26
CA GLU A 625 -13.98 7.43 30.54
C GLU A 625 -15.40 6.87 30.40
N LYS A 626 -15.86 6.15 31.43
CA LYS A 626 -17.15 5.46 31.44
C LYS A 626 -18.29 6.47 31.26
N ILE A 627 -18.64 6.81 30.02
CA ILE A 627 -19.87 7.51 29.70
C ILE A 627 -20.98 6.47 29.80
N LYS A 628 -21.75 6.53 30.89
CA LYS A 628 -22.96 5.75 31.09
C LYS A 628 -24.05 6.30 30.14
N LYS A 629 -24.10 5.86 28.88
CA LYS A 629 -25.34 5.93 28.08
C LYS A 629 -26.18 4.69 28.42
N GLU A 630 -27.42 4.90 28.85
CA GLU A 630 -28.39 3.84 29.13
C GLU A 630 -28.70 3.04 27.85
N VAL A 631 -28.61 1.71 27.96
CA VAL A 631 -28.82 0.76 26.88
C VAL A 631 -30.31 0.69 26.53
N LYS A 632 -30.64 0.81 25.23
CA LYS A 632 -31.99 0.52 24.69
C LYS A 632 -31.93 -0.68 23.75
N THR A 633 -32.03 -1.88 24.30
CA THR A 633 -32.38 -3.12 23.58
C THR A 633 -33.16 -4.03 24.53
N ASP A 634 -34.04 -4.90 24.04
CA ASP A 634 -34.94 -5.76 24.87
C ASP A 634 -34.23 -6.77 25.81
N LEU A 635 -32.89 -6.86 25.76
CA LEU A 635 -32.02 -7.57 26.71
C LEU A 635 -31.80 -6.81 28.04
N THR A 636 -32.42 -5.63 28.19
CA THR A 636 -32.23 -4.64 29.27
C THR A 636 -32.79 -5.00 30.64
N LYS A 637 -33.40 -6.16 30.86
CA LYS A 637 -33.97 -6.44 32.19
C LYS A 637 -32.91 -6.58 33.29
N HIS A 638 -31.72 -7.11 33.00
CA HIS A 638 -30.71 -7.44 34.02
C HIS A 638 -29.23 -7.14 33.62
N PRO A 639 -28.84 -5.88 33.37
CA PRO A 639 -27.49 -5.50 32.93
C PRO A 639 -26.39 -5.76 33.98
N ILE A 640 -26.73 -5.67 35.26
CA ILE A 640 -25.79 -5.96 36.37
C ILE A 640 -25.47 -7.45 36.40
N LEU A 641 -26.48 -8.31 36.29
CA LEU A 641 -26.32 -9.77 36.27
C LEU A 641 -25.48 -10.23 35.08
N TYR A 642 -25.68 -9.63 33.90
CA TYR A 642 -24.86 -9.94 32.74
C TYR A 642 -23.36 -9.69 33.03
N ASN A 643 -23.02 -8.53 33.59
CA ASN A 643 -21.62 -8.18 33.86
C ASN A 643 -20.99 -9.17 34.85
N LEU A 644 -21.73 -9.55 35.90
CA LEU A 644 -21.29 -10.55 36.87
C LEU A 644 -21.01 -11.91 36.21
N LEU A 645 -21.91 -12.37 35.34
CA LEU A 645 -21.76 -13.65 34.64
C LEU A 645 -20.64 -13.60 33.57
N ARG A 646 -20.47 -12.47 32.88
CA ARG A 646 -19.39 -12.28 31.89
C ARG A 646 -18.03 -12.29 32.58
N ASP A 647 -17.89 -11.53 33.65
CA ASP A 647 -16.62 -11.39 34.38
C ASP A 647 -16.26 -12.72 35.06
N TRP A 648 -17.24 -13.40 35.67
CA TRP A 648 -17.07 -14.77 36.17
C TRP A 648 -16.63 -15.74 35.07
N ARG A 649 -17.27 -15.70 33.89
CA ARG A 649 -16.90 -16.56 32.75
C ARG A 649 -15.47 -16.28 32.26
N ALA A 650 -15.05 -15.02 32.27
CA ALA A 650 -13.69 -14.63 31.89
C ALA A 650 -12.65 -15.15 32.90
N VAL A 651 -12.90 -14.95 34.20
CA VAL A 651 -12.02 -15.45 35.28
C VAL A 651 -11.93 -16.97 35.22
N LYS A 652 -13.06 -17.69 35.09
CA LYS A 652 -13.05 -19.15 35.00
C LYS A 652 -12.35 -19.68 33.75
N SER A 653 -12.46 -18.95 32.63
CA SER A 653 -11.79 -19.31 31.37
C SER A 653 -10.27 -19.24 31.51
N GLU A 654 -9.78 -18.24 32.25
CA GLU A 654 -8.36 -18.09 32.57
C GLU A 654 -7.89 -19.12 33.62
N GLU A 655 -8.66 -19.34 34.70
CA GLU A 655 -8.34 -20.33 35.74
C GLU A 655 -8.21 -21.76 35.18
N LEU A 656 -9.11 -22.14 34.27
CA LEU A 656 -9.15 -23.50 33.72
C LEU A 656 -8.36 -23.65 32.41
N ASN A 657 -7.78 -22.55 31.90
CA ASN A 657 -7.14 -22.49 30.58
C ASN A 657 -8.01 -23.09 29.46
N LEU A 658 -9.31 -22.80 29.49
CA LEU A 658 -10.30 -23.27 28.52
C LEU A 658 -10.91 -22.06 27.79
N PRO A 659 -11.29 -22.19 26.51
CA PRO A 659 -11.95 -21.10 25.81
C PRO A 659 -13.32 -20.78 26.42
N ARG A 660 -13.72 -19.49 26.42
CA ARG A 660 -14.94 -19.00 27.10
C ARG A 660 -16.22 -19.77 26.74
N TYR A 661 -16.35 -20.20 25.48
CA TYR A 661 -17.49 -20.99 25.03
C TYR A 661 -17.57 -22.38 25.69
N ALA A 662 -16.44 -22.95 26.12
CA ALA A 662 -16.40 -24.25 26.80
C ALA A 662 -16.87 -24.17 28.26
N ILE A 663 -16.89 -22.96 28.85
CA ILE A 663 -17.48 -22.71 30.16
C ILE A 663 -18.98 -22.49 30.00
N MET A 664 -19.34 -21.49 29.18
CA MET A 664 -20.72 -21.19 28.86
C MET A 664 -20.77 -20.42 27.53
N HIS A 665 -21.49 -20.97 26.56
CA HIS A 665 -21.73 -20.29 25.28
C HIS A 665 -22.49 -18.96 25.50
N GLN A 666 -22.22 -17.97 24.66
CA GLN A 666 -22.90 -16.67 24.70
C GLN A 666 -24.44 -16.79 24.64
N ASN A 667 -24.97 -17.66 23.77
CA ASN A 667 -26.41 -17.92 23.68
C ASN A 667 -27.01 -18.55 24.95
N THR A 668 -26.19 -19.29 25.70
CA THR A 668 -26.60 -19.88 26.98
C THR A 668 -26.67 -18.83 28.07
N LEU A 669 -25.74 -17.85 28.07
CA LEU A 669 -25.76 -16.69 28.97
C LEU A 669 -27.03 -15.85 28.75
N ALA A 670 -27.46 -15.64 27.50
CA ALA A 670 -28.73 -14.96 27.20
C ALA A 670 -29.94 -15.68 27.83
N GLY A 671 -29.97 -17.01 27.78
CA GLY A 671 -31.01 -17.81 28.46
C GLY A 671 -30.99 -17.67 29.99
N VAL A 672 -29.81 -17.53 30.62
CA VAL A 672 -29.71 -17.28 32.07
C VAL A 672 -30.33 -15.92 32.43
N LEU A 673 -30.12 -14.90 31.62
CA LEU A 673 -30.66 -13.55 31.85
C LEU A 673 -32.17 -13.48 31.64
N GLU A 674 -32.71 -14.25 30.71
CA GLU A 674 -34.15 -14.28 30.45
C GLU A 674 -34.92 -15.04 31.54
N PHE A 675 -34.36 -16.16 32.04
CA PHE A 675 -35.08 -17.09 32.92
C PHE A 675 -34.68 -17.02 34.40
N LEU A 676 -33.66 -16.24 34.77
CA LEU A 676 -33.17 -16.03 36.14
C LEU A 676 -33.18 -17.32 37.00
N PRO A 677 -32.37 -18.33 36.64
CA PRO A 677 -32.36 -19.62 37.32
C PRO A 677 -31.78 -19.50 38.74
N VAL A 678 -32.67 -19.46 39.74
CA VAL A 678 -32.30 -19.43 41.17
C VAL A 678 -32.11 -20.80 41.83
N GLU A 679 -32.31 -21.89 41.07
CA GLU A 679 -32.07 -23.27 41.50
C GLU A 679 -31.38 -24.04 40.37
N ILE A 680 -30.60 -25.07 40.71
CA ILE A 680 -29.89 -25.92 39.73
C ILE A 680 -30.87 -26.55 38.73
N ASP A 681 -32.08 -26.91 39.20
CA ASP A 681 -33.12 -27.48 38.35
C ASP A 681 -33.66 -26.48 37.29
N HIS A 682 -33.53 -25.18 37.53
CA HIS A 682 -33.92 -24.14 36.57
C HIS A 682 -32.95 -24.02 35.39
N LEU A 683 -31.73 -24.55 35.50
CA LEU A 683 -30.75 -24.58 34.40
C LEU A 683 -31.03 -25.68 33.37
N LYS A 684 -31.60 -26.81 33.80
CA LYS A 684 -31.88 -27.98 32.94
C LYS A 684 -32.71 -27.69 31.68
N PRO A 685 -33.76 -26.85 31.71
CA PRO A 685 -34.55 -26.52 30.52
C PRO A 685 -33.88 -25.49 29.59
N LEU A 686 -32.72 -24.91 29.96
CA LEU A 686 -32.03 -23.89 29.17
C LEU A 686 -31.11 -24.51 28.11
N ARG A 687 -31.12 -23.95 26.89
CA ARG A 687 -30.32 -24.46 25.77
C ARG A 687 -28.82 -24.22 26.01
N GLY A 688 -28.04 -25.30 25.98
CA GLY A 688 -26.59 -25.28 26.20
C GLY A 688 -26.13 -25.64 27.62
N PHE A 689 -27.05 -25.89 28.55
CA PHE A 689 -26.73 -26.52 29.84
C PHE A 689 -26.85 -28.05 29.75
N GLY A 690 -25.78 -28.71 29.33
CA GLY A 690 -25.66 -30.16 29.37
C GLY A 690 -25.41 -30.67 30.79
N LYS A 691 -25.61 -31.98 31.02
CA LYS A 691 -25.41 -32.63 32.34
C LYS A 691 -24.02 -32.29 32.94
N GLN A 692 -22.98 -32.34 32.11
CA GLN A 692 -21.60 -32.03 32.52
C GLN A 692 -21.38 -30.54 32.84
N THR A 693 -21.98 -29.62 32.10
CA THR A 693 -21.87 -28.17 32.34
C THR A 693 -22.59 -27.78 33.64
N ILE A 694 -23.75 -28.38 33.90
CA ILE A 694 -24.51 -28.17 35.14
C ILE A 694 -23.72 -28.72 36.34
N GLU A 695 -23.15 -29.93 36.22
CA GLU A 695 -22.33 -30.53 37.30
C GLU A 695 -21.09 -29.68 37.62
N LYS A 696 -20.43 -29.11 36.61
CA LYS A 696 -19.19 -28.34 36.81
C LYS A 696 -19.43 -26.89 37.23
N PHE A 697 -20.42 -26.22 36.66
CA PHE A 697 -20.57 -24.76 36.78
C PHE A 697 -21.95 -24.30 37.28
N GLY A 698 -22.93 -25.21 37.37
CA GLY A 698 -24.31 -24.86 37.67
C GLY A 698 -24.51 -24.23 39.05
N ALA A 699 -23.78 -24.69 40.07
CA ALA A 699 -23.86 -24.14 41.42
C ALA A 699 -23.36 -22.69 41.51
N GLU A 700 -22.26 -22.38 40.85
CA GLU A 700 -21.69 -21.02 40.81
C GLU A 700 -22.60 -20.05 40.06
N ILE A 701 -23.12 -20.47 38.90
CA ILE A 701 -24.05 -19.66 38.09
C ILE A 701 -25.32 -19.34 38.88
N VAL A 702 -25.93 -20.34 39.53
CA VAL A 702 -27.13 -20.16 40.37
C VAL A 702 -26.83 -19.23 41.56
N SER A 703 -25.64 -19.35 42.16
CA SER A 703 -25.24 -18.48 43.27
C SER A 703 -25.16 -17.00 42.83
N ILE A 704 -24.56 -16.73 41.67
CA ILE A 704 -24.48 -15.38 41.10
C ILE A 704 -25.87 -14.82 40.80
N VAL A 705 -26.75 -15.62 40.18
CA VAL A 705 -28.12 -15.21 39.86
C VAL A 705 -28.93 -14.96 41.13
N LYS A 706 -28.86 -15.85 42.12
CA LYS A 706 -29.58 -15.73 43.39
C LYS A 706 -29.17 -14.47 44.15
N LYS A 707 -27.86 -14.24 44.29
CA LYS A 707 -27.31 -13.03 44.93
C LYS A 707 -27.82 -11.77 44.24
N TYR A 708 -27.80 -11.75 42.90
CA TYR A 708 -28.31 -10.61 42.14
C TYR A 708 -29.81 -10.36 42.39
N VAL A 709 -30.64 -11.42 42.38
CA VAL A 709 -32.08 -11.27 42.60
C VAL A 709 -32.38 -10.77 44.01
N ASP A 710 -31.70 -11.30 45.02
CA ASP A 710 -31.86 -10.88 46.43
C ASP A 710 -31.45 -9.41 46.62
N GLU A 711 -30.33 -8.98 46.03
CA GLU A 711 -29.80 -7.61 46.16
C GLU A 711 -30.59 -6.57 45.35
N ASN A 712 -31.27 -6.98 44.28
CA ASN A 712 -31.99 -6.07 43.37
C ASN A 712 -33.52 -6.20 43.50
N HIS A 713 -34.03 -6.93 44.50
CA HIS A 713 -35.45 -7.14 44.79
C HIS A 713 -36.29 -7.53 43.56
N VAL A 714 -35.76 -8.40 42.70
CA VAL A 714 -36.45 -8.83 41.46
C VAL A 714 -37.56 -9.81 41.80
N ASP A 715 -38.80 -9.52 41.39
CA ASP A 715 -39.94 -10.43 41.60
C ASP A 715 -39.88 -11.66 40.66
N ILE A 716 -39.51 -12.81 41.21
CA ILE A 716 -39.37 -14.08 40.47
C ILE A 716 -40.71 -14.80 40.29
N SER A 717 -41.80 -14.38 40.94
CA SER A 717 -43.08 -15.10 40.96
C SER A 717 -43.71 -15.28 39.57
N VAL A 718 -43.45 -14.34 38.67
CA VAL A 718 -43.90 -14.37 37.26
C VAL A 718 -43.00 -15.27 36.40
N ILE A 719 -41.72 -15.38 36.72
CA ILE A 719 -40.70 -16.14 35.99
C ILE A 719 -40.79 -17.64 36.35
N ASP A 720 -41.00 -17.95 37.63
CA ASP A 720 -41.26 -19.31 38.12
C ASP A 720 -42.54 -19.89 37.48
N ARG A 721 -43.55 -19.06 37.18
CA ARG A 721 -44.74 -19.46 36.40
C ARG A 721 -44.40 -19.94 34.98
N LYS A 722 -43.46 -19.28 34.28
CA LYS A 722 -42.98 -19.69 32.93
C LYS A 722 -42.13 -20.96 32.98
N LEU A 723 -41.36 -21.17 34.04
CA LEU A 723 -40.55 -22.38 34.25
C LEU A 723 -41.44 -23.58 34.63
N ARG A 724 -42.49 -23.35 35.43
CA ARG A 724 -43.47 -24.38 35.82
C ARG A 724 -44.47 -24.73 34.72
N SER A 725 -44.84 -23.80 33.83
CA SER A 725 -45.74 -24.11 32.69
C SER A 725 -45.09 -25.06 31.68
N LYS A 726 -43.75 -25.06 31.53
CA LYS A 726 -43.02 -26.09 30.77
C LYS A 726 -42.92 -27.45 31.48
N LYS A 727 -43.20 -27.52 32.79
CA LYS A 727 -43.07 -28.75 33.61
C LYS A 727 -44.32 -29.66 33.54
N LYS A 728 -45.41 -29.23 32.87
CA LYS A 728 -46.63 -30.02 32.63
C LYS A 728 -46.97 -30.14 31.15
N GLU A 729 -46.10 -30.81 30.41
CA GLU A 729 -46.51 -31.62 29.26
C GLU A 729 -45.54 -32.81 29.18
N LYS A 730 -45.85 -33.88 29.91
CA LYS A 730 -45.49 -35.21 29.43
C LYS A 730 -46.45 -35.52 28.29
N THR A 731 -46.18 -34.97 27.11
CA THR A 731 -46.62 -35.66 25.90
C THR A 731 -45.91 -37.01 25.92
N LEU A 732 -46.67 -38.09 25.81
CA LEU A 732 -46.14 -39.41 25.47
C LEU A 732 -45.16 -39.18 24.33
N LYS A 733 -43.87 -39.47 24.53
CA LYS A 733 -42.88 -39.47 23.46
C LYS A 733 -43.32 -40.57 22.49
N VAL A 734 -44.16 -40.22 21.52
CA VAL A 734 -44.37 -41.06 20.36
C VAL A 734 -43.00 -41.13 19.69
N ASP A 735 -42.44 -42.34 19.59
CA ASP A 735 -41.14 -42.53 18.98
C ASP A 735 -41.18 -41.92 17.57
N SER A 736 -40.40 -40.86 17.37
CA SER A 736 -40.38 -40.13 16.10
C SER A 736 -40.04 -41.06 14.92
N LYS A 737 -39.30 -42.14 15.16
CA LYS A 737 -39.03 -43.17 14.15
C LYS A 737 -40.30 -43.97 13.82
N ALA A 738 -41.05 -44.39 14.85
CA ALA A 738 -42.31 -45.13 14.68
C ALA A 738 -43.35 -44.31 13.89
N VAL A 739 -43.45 -42.99 14.12
CA VAL A 739 -44.35 -42.12 13.35
C VAL A 739 -43.93 -42.03 11.88
N SER A 740 -42.63 -41.95 11.60
CA SER A 740 -42.13 -42.01 10.22
C SER A 740 -42.46 -43.33 9.53
N MET A 741 -42.38 -44.44 10.27
CA MET A 741 -42.67 -45.78 9.76
C MET A 741 -44.17 -45.98 9.48
N GLU A 742 -45.05 -45.47 10.34
CA GLU A 742 -46.49 -45.56 10.17
C GLU A 742 -46.96 -44.78 8.92
N LEU A 743 -46.47 -43.56 8.74
CA LEU A 743 -46.77 -42.76 7.55
C LEU A 743 -46.21 -43.38 6.27
N TYR A 744 -45.06 -44.06 6.34
CA TYR A 744 -44.51 -44.81 5.22
C TYR A 744 -45.36 -46.05 4.89
N LYS A 745 -45.82 -46.80 5.90
CA LYS A 745 -46.77 -47.92 5.73
C LYS A 745 -48.12 -47.49 5.18
N SER A 746 -48.55 -46.25 5.43
CA SER A 746 -49.76 -45.68 4.80
C SER A 746 -49.60 -45.29 3.32
N GLY A 747 -48.44 -45.56 2.71
CA GLY A 747 -48.19 -45.36 1.29
C GLY A 747 -47.66 -43.98 0.89
N LYS A 748 -47.26 -43.14 1.86
CA LYS A 748 -46.70 -41.81 1.58
C LYS A 748 -45.22 -41.89 1.19
N SER A 749 -44.78 -41.02 0.27
CA SER A 749 -43.37 -40.93 -0.11
C SER A 749 -42.53 -40.25 0.97
N ILE A 750 -41.22 -40.47 0.95
CA ILE A 750 -40.27 -39.85 1.89
C ILE A 750 -40.37 -38.32 1.86
N GLN A 751 -40.55 -37.71 0.68
CA GLN A 751 -40.70 -36.26 0.56
C GLN A 751 -42.02 -35.75 1.16
N GLN A 752 -43.11 -36.51 1.01
CA GLN A 752 -44.41 -36.17 1.61
C GLN A 752 -44.34 -36.26 3.14
N ILE A 753 -43.72 -37.31 3.68
CA ILE A 753 -43.52 -37.48 5.12
C ILE A 753 -42.62 -36.36 5.67
N ALA A 754 -41.58 -35.96 4.93
CA ALA A 754 -40.69 -34.87 5.31
C ALA A 754 -41.45 -33.54 5.40
N ALA A 755 -42.24 -33.20 4.37
CA ALA A 755 -43.05 -31.98 4.36
C ALA A 755 -44.11 -31.96 5.46
N GLU A 756 -44.83 -33.08 5.65
CA GLU A 756 -45.91 -33.20 6.65
C GLU A 756 -45.38 -33.15 8.08
N ARG A 757 -44.17 -33.64 8.32
CA ARG A 757 -43.55 -33.66 9.65
C ARG A 757 -42.59 -32.49 9.90
N GLY A 758 -42.42 -31.59 8.95
CA GLY A 758 -41.46 -30.46 9.05
C GLY A 758 -40.00 -30.89 9.14
N PHE A 759 -39.65 -32.04 8.56
CA PHE A 759 -38.28 -32.58 8.52
C PHE A 759 -37.69 -32.51 7.10
N THR A 760 -36.38 -32.73 6.98
CA THR A 760 -35.74 -32.95 5.68
C THR A 760 -35.92 -34.41 5.24
N ALA A 761 -35.88 -34.68 3.93
CA ALA A 761 -35.94 -36.04 3.40
C ALA A 761 -34.85 -36.96 4.00
N SER A 762 -33.63 -36.43 4.18
CA SER A 762 -32.51 -37.14 4.82
C SER A 762 -32.77 -37.55 6.28
N THR A 763 -33.57 -36.77 7.02
CA THR A 763 -33.97 -37.10 8.38
C THR A 763 -34.97 -38.24 8.40
N ILE A 764 -35.92 -38.25 7.46
CA ILE A 764 -36.90 -39.35 7.30
C ILE A 764 -36.20 -40.63 6.84
N GLU A 765 -35.26 -40.55 5.90
CA GLU A 765 -34.43 -41.70 5.48
C GLU A 765 -33.64 -42.27 6.65
N THR A 766 -33.09 -41.44 7.53
CA THR A 766 -32.41 -41.90 8.74
C THR A 766 -33.36 -42.59 9.73
N HIS A 767 -34.61 -42.13 9.84
CA HIS A 767 -35.63 -42.82 10.64
C HIS A 767 -35.98 -44.19 10.05
N LEU A 768 -36.16 -44.30 8.73
CA LEU A 768 -36.49 -45.55 8.05
C LEU A 768 -35.32 -46.54 8.02
N ALA A 769 -34.08 -46.04 7.93
CA ALA A 769 -32.86 -46.85 8.01
C ALA A 769 -32.76 -47.66 9.33
N HIS A 770 -33.33 -47.14 10.43
CA HIS A 770 -33.42 -47.87 11.68
C HIS A 770 -34.22 -49.17 11.53
N PHE A 771 -35.34 -49.14 10.81
CA PHE A 771 -36.23 -50.28 10.58
C PHE A 771 -35.67 -51.26 9.54
N VAL A 772 -34.75 -50.82 8.69
CA VAL A 772 -33.91 -51.73 7.89
C VAL A 772 -32.97 -52.53 8.79
N GLY A 773 -32.43 -51.91 9.84
CA GLY A 773 -31.58 -52.58 10.83
C GLY A 773 -32.33 -53.55 11.76
N THR A 774 -33.64 -53.36 11.95
CA THR A 774 -34.49 -54.29 12.71
C THR A 774 -35.16 -55.36 11.84
N GLY A 775 -35.01 -55.29 10.52
CA GLY A 775 -35.58 -56.25 9.56
C GLY A 775 -37.02 -55.98 9.12
N GLU A 776 -37.62 -54.88 9.58
CA GLU A 776 -39.00 -54.51 9.25
C GLU A 776 -39.15 -53.85 7.87
N LEU A 777 -38.04 -53.36 7.30
CA LEU A 777 -37.96 -52.84 5.94
C LEU A 777 -36.80 -53.49 5.18
N MET A 778 -37.01 -53.78 3.90
CA MET A 778 -35.95 -54.27 3.02
C MET A 778 -35.13 -53.09 2.49
N ALA A 779 -33.80 -53.22 2.47
CA ALA A 779 -32.90 -52.16 2.00
C ALA A 779 -33.12 -51.84 0.51
N GLU A 780 -33.57 -52.84 -0.24
CA GLU A 780 -33.93 -52.79 -1.66
C GLU A 780 -35.09 -51.83 -1.96
N LEU A 781 -35.84 -51.40 -0.94
CA LEU A 781 -36.87 -50.36 -1.08
C LEU A 781 -36.27 -48.95 -1.24
N PHE A 782 -34.99 -48.77 -0.91
CA PHE A 782 -34.32 -47.47 -0.85
C PHE A 782 -33.05 -47.39 -1.69
N VAL A 783 -32.42 -48.53 -1.98
CA VAL A 783 -31.15 -48.62 -2.70
C VAL A 783 -31.20 -49.79 -3.67
N ASP A 784 -30.70 -49.60 -4.90
CA ASP A 784 -30.62 -50.66 -5.90
C ASP A 784 -29.74 -51.83 -5.43
N LYS A 785 -30.14 -53.07 -5.77
CA LYS A 785 -29.42 -54.30 -5.37
C LYS A 785 -27.93 -54.29 -5.75
N GLU A 786 -27.59 -53.73 -6.91
CA GLU A 786 -26.21 -53.64 -7.37
C GLU A 786 -25.37 -52.68 -6.51
N LYS A 787 -25.97 -51.56 -6.09
CA LYS A 787 -25.35 -50.59 -5.18
C LYS A 787 -25.19 -51.14 -3.76
N ILE A 788 -26.20 -51.88 -3.28
CA ILE A 788 -26.11 -52.59 -1.99
C ILE A 788 -24.95 -53.58 -2.01
N SER A 789 -24.80 -54.37 -3.08
CA SER A 789 -23.73 -55.37 -3.20
C SER A 789 -22.34 -54.71 -3.18
N LYS A 790 -22.11 -53.70 -4.03
CA LYS A 790 -20.82 -53.02 -4.16
C LYS A 790 -20.40 -52.30 -2.87
N ALA A 791 -21.31 -51.55 -2.25
CA ALA A 791 -21.02 -50.87 -0.99
C ALA A 791 -20.85 -51.86 0.18
N SER A 792 -21.59 -52.97 0.19
CA SER A 792 -21.44 -54.02 1.20
C SER A 792 -20.05 -54.67 1.14
N GLU A 793 -19.56 -54.96 -0.07
CA GLU A 793 -18.23 -55.51 -0.28
C GLU A 793 -17.13 -54.55 0.22
N TYR A 794 -17.26 -53.25 -0.09
CA TYR A 794 -16.36 -52.22 0.41
C TYR A 794 -16.33 -52.19 1.95
N PHE A 795 -17.50 -52.11 2.60
CA PHE A 795 -17.56 -52.03 4.07
C PHE A 795 -17.03 -53.28 4.77
N LEU A 796 -17.26 -54.48 4.21
CA LEU A 796 -16.75 -55.73 4.76
C LEU A 796 -15.24 -55.90 4.56
N LYS A 797 -14.71 -55.38 3.44
CA LYS A 797 -13.27 -55.45 3.13
C LYS A 797 -12.45 -54.45 3.95
N GLU A 798 -12.87 -53.19 3.97
CA GLU A 798 -12.11 -52.10 4.61
C GLU A 798 -12.30 -52.06 6.13
N LYS A 799 -13.34 -52.72 6.67
CA LYS A 799 -13.72 -52.67 8.08
C LYS A 799 -13.85 -51.24 8.64
N ASN A 800 -14.16 -50.29 7.77
CA ASN A 800 -14.34 -48.88 8.12
C ASN A 800 -15.75 -48.44 7.71
N PHE A 801 -16.59 -48.14 8.71
CA PHE A 801 -18.00 -47.80 8.51
C PHE A 801 -18.26 -46.28 8.49
N SER A 802 -17.19 -45.47 8.39
CA SER A 802 -17.30 -44.02 8.22
C SER A 802 -17.83 -43.68 6.83
N LEU A 803 -18.76 -42.73 6.77
CA LEU A 803 -19.49 -42.41 5.54
C LEU A 803 -18.67 -41.55 4.55
N SER A 804 -17.81 -40.67 5.05
CA SER A 804 -17.03 -39.76 4.19
C SER A 804 -15.97 -40.49 3.34
N PRO A 805 -15.14 -41.40 3.91
CA PRO A 805 -14.21 -42.21 3.11
C PRO A 805 -14.92 -43.15 2.13
N ALA A 806 -16.11 -43.64 2.49
CA ALA A 806 -16.91 -44.51 1.63
C ALA A 806 -17.44 -43.78 0.39
N ILE A 807 -17.85 -42.52 0.51
CA ILE A 807 -18.29 -41.70 -0.64
C ILE A 807 -17.11 -41.36 -1.56
N GLU A 808 -15.94 -41.05 -0.99
CA GLU A 808 -14.74 -40.78 -1.79
C GLU A 808 -14.31 -42.00 -2.63
N ASN A 809 -14.47 -43.22 -2.10
CA ASN A 809 -14.06 -44.45 -2.78
C ASN A 809 -15.14 -45.04 -3.71
N LEU A 810 -16.41 -45.01 -3.30
CA LEU A 810 -17.52 -45.58 -4.09
C LEU A 810 -18.05 -44.62 -5.16
N GLY A 811 -17.65 -43.35 -5.10
CA GLY A 811 -17.98 -42.30 -6.05
C GLY A 811 -19.24 -41.49 -5.68
N PRO A 812 -19.50 -40.39 -6.42
CA PRO A 812 -20.59 -39.44 -6.12
C PRO A 812 -22.01 -40.01 -6.32
N ASP A 813 -22.12 -41.22 -6.90
CA ASP A 813 -23.40 -41.90 -7.14
C ASP A 813 -24.03 -42.50 -5.87
N TYR A 814 -23.34 -42.41 -4.72
CA TYR A 814 -23.84 -42.83 -3.41
C TYR A 814 -24.12 -41.63 -2.52
N THR A 815 -25.31 -41.60 -1.91
CA THR A 815 -25.63 -40.59 -0.89
C THR A 815 -25.32 -41.10 0.52
N TYR A 816 -25.05 -40.16 1.44
CA TYR A 816 -24.84 -40.46 2.86
C TYR A 816 -25.99 -41.29 3.48
N SER A 817 -27.24 -41.03 3.07
CA SER A 817 -28.41 -41.78 3.53
C SER A 817 -28.42 -43.23 3.00
N GLN A 818 -28.09 -43.44 1.73
CA GLN A 818 -28.05 -44.78 1.12
C GLN A 818 -26.97 -45.65 1.78
N LEU A 819 -25.78 -45.11 2.00
CA LEU A 819 -24.71 -45.83 2.71
C LEU A 819 -25.10 -46.17 4.14
N ARG A 820 -25.80 -45.27 4.84
CA ARG A 820 -26.33 -45.53 6.19
C ARG A 820 -27.37 -46.65 6.20
N ILE A 821 -28.22 -46.75 5.18
CA ILE A 821 -29.19 -47.86 5.00
C ILE A 821 -28.45 -49.18 4.74
N ILE A 822 -27.41 -49.17 3.91
CA ILE A 822 -26.59 -50.37 3.60
C ILE A 822 -25.87 -50.86 4.87
N ILE A 823 -25.31 -49.97 5.69
CA ILE A 823 -24.69 -50.35 6.96
C ILE A 823 -25.74 -50.97 7.91
N LYS A 824 -26.95 -50.42 7.97
CA LYS A 824 -28.05 -51.02 8.77
C LYS A 824 -28.49 -52.38 8.22
N HIS A 825 -28.49 -52.55 6.90
CA HIS A 825 -28.75 -53.84 6.26
C HIS A 825 -27.69 -54.90 6.62
N LEU A 826 -26.41 -54.52 6.66
CA LEU A 826 -25.32 -55.40 7.10
C LEU A 826 -25.45 -55.77 8.58
N GLN A 827 -25.86 -54.84 9.43
CA GLN A 827 -26.16 -55.10 10.85
C GLN A 827 -27.30 -56.11 10.99
N PHE A 828 -28.38 -55.95 10.23
CA PHE A 828 -29.51 -56.89 10.24
C PHE A 828 -29.10 -58.30 9.77
N LYS A 829 -28.26 -58.40 8.73
CA LYS A 829 -27.72 -59.68 8.25
C LYS A 829 -26.68 -60.32 9.18
N GLY A 830 -26.35 -59.68 10.32
CA GLY A 830 -25.38 -60.17 11.28
C GLY A 830 -23.93 -60.13 10.78
N LEU A 831 -23.65 -59.38 9.70
CA LEU A 831 -22.34 -59.32 9.07
C LEU A 831 -21.40 -58.33 9.76
N ILE A 832 -21.93 -57.41 10.58
CA ILE A 832 -21.17 -56.42 11.37
C ILE A 832 -21.80 -56.23 12.77
N SER A 833 -20.99 -56.01 13.81
CA SER A 833 -21.47 -55.92 15.20
C SER A 833 -21.98 -54.52 15.57
N LEU A 834 -22.89 -54.43 16.56
CA LEU A 834 -23.45 -53.17 17.06
C LEU A 834 -22.42 -52.22 17.72
N ILE A 835 -21.20 -52.71 18.01
CA ILE A 835 -20.22 -52.00 18.85
C ILE A 835 -19.24 -51.12 18.02
N GLU A 836 -19.13 -51.33 16.71
CA GLU A 836 -18.09 -50.69 15.87
C GLU A 836 -18.43 -49.27 15.35
N GLN A 837 -19.50 -48.62 15.84
CA GLN A 837 -19.94 -47.29 15.37
C GLN A 837 -19.70 -46.12 16.35
N LYS A 838 -18.75 -46.26 17.28
CA LYS A 838 -18.29 -45.14 18.12
C LYS A 838 -16.82 -44.83 17.81
N GLU A 839 -16.59 -44.22 16.65
CA GLU A 839 -15.45 -43.32 16.40
C GLU A 839 -15.85 -42.29 15.34
#